data_AF-A0A522YU42-F1
#
_entry.id   AF-A0A522YU42-F1
#
_cell.length_a   1.000
_cell.length_b   1.000
_cell.length_c   1.000
_cell.angle_alpha   90.00
_cell.angle_beta   90.00
_cell.angle_gamma   90.00
#
_symmetry.space_group_name_H-M   'P 1'
#
loop_
_entity.id
_entity.type
_entity.pdbx_description
1 polymer ?
#
loop_
_entity_poly.entity_id
_entity_poly.type
_entity_poly.pdbx_seq_one_letter_code
_entity_poly.pdbx_strand_id
1 'polypeptide(L)'
;AEALARGAPDVVGLSVYLWNLGAMRRLAAELKARLPEAKVVLGGAEPSSRPAEVLSSVPAADWAVFGEGEEAFGELLEALLDGKSPEGLPGLAWRGADGVVVGPARPAAADLDARPSPWAAGVLPHTAYPAVCFEASRGCPFDCKYCDWQNKSRVRRYSEERAAADMRRLLAALPGARVFVCDSDLFLDARRGERLARAWGQAAAGNPCTFEVHAYLPRLDDAALRALDAPQFTVCVGVQTANPRALDRVSRFFDAEKTRERAAAFRRLAPRARLNLQLIYGLPGDDPAGFRASLDYALALEPDSVMTFPALALPGSELGRDPAAFGLRRQEEPPYRVLETEGFTPQDLADADFLAFHLFTLQRHRAASRVLRWLGRLVGHARAYESFARRLAGTPFDLRPVYEAARRDLLGFVTHSGEPWGGLASELREAGLLTLLAGFARAELAAAGVPERWPELAEFLAAERRAALWREVASAASFHRALEGALGAGTADSLWWGTEAAAAAEAPLGRGGRRVHWLPPGPRPSDPCREARHISASDLAADAAAALGPEPFGRAALSMVCRWLPAGARREVWSGLRRRARRGARLAVLDDFAAPGTLEADGVAAESADAAQVAEELATAGWRPVRAPAPLAGGAFTMLLAEADA
;
A
#
# COMPACT_ATOMS: atom_id res chain seq x y z
N ALA A 1 -31.10 -5.51 2.82
CA ALA A 1 -32.49 -5.65 2.32
C ALA A 1 -33.40 -4.50 2.75
N GLU A 2 -33.49 -4.18 4.05
CA GLU A 2 -34.44 -3.18 4.57
C GLU A 2 -34.36 -1.80 3.89
N ALA A 3 -33.15 -1.27 3.68
CA ALA A 3 -32.97 0.01 3.01
C ALA A 3 -33.51 0.05 1.57
N LEU A 4 -33.33 -1.04 0.82
CA LEU A 4 -33.87 -1.19 -0.53
C LEU A 4 -35.40 -1.35 -0.49
N ALA A 5 -35.91 -2.14 0.46
CA ALA A 5 -37.34 -2.40 0.60
C ALA A 5 -38.15 -1.11 0.85
N ARG A 6 -37.58 -0.13 1.57
CA ARG A 6 -38.21 1.19 1.78
C ARG A 6 -38.47 1.96 0.48
N GLY A 7 -37.68 1.72 -0.56
CA GLY A 7 -37.88 2.33 -1.87
C GLY A 7 -38.94 1.63 -2.73
N ALA A 8 -39.46 0.48 -2.27
CA ALA A 8 -40.42 -0.36 -3.00
C ALA A 8 -40.10 -0.56 -4.49
N PRO A 9 -38.87 -0.99 -4.86
CA PRO A 9 -38.50 -1.17 -6.26
C PRO A 9 -39.26 -2.31 -6.93
N ASP A 10 -39.68 -2.11 -8.18
CA ASP A 10 -40.23 -3.16 -9.03
C ASP A 10 -39.16 -4.16 -9.50
N VAL A 11 -37.94 -3.68 -9.72
CA VAL A 11 -36.79 -4.47 -10.19
C VAL A 11 -35.55 -4.14 -9.38
N VAL A 12 -34.82 -5.18 -8.95
CA VAL A 12 -33.55 -5.09 -8.24
C VAL A 12 -32.47 -5.82 -9.02
N GLY A 13 -31.50 -5.08 -9.54
CA GLY A 13 -30.29 -5.64 -10.16
C GLY A 13 -29.19 -5.90 -9.12
N LEU A 14 -28.64 -7.11 -9.09
CA LEU A 14 -27.54 -7.52 -8.21
C LEU A 14 -26.31 -7.87 -9.05
N SER A 15 -25.23 -7.10 -8.90
CA SER A 15 -23.94 -7.44 -9.51
C SER A 15 -23.21 -8.51 -8.67
N VAL A 16 -22.94 -9.65 -9.30
CA VAL A 16 -22.42 -10.87 -8.70
C VAL A 16 -21.02 -11.16 -9.23
N TYR A 17 -20.08 -11.25 -8.29
CA TYR A 17 -18.66 -11.52 -8.47
C TYR A 17 -18.25 -12.67 -7.55
N LEU A 18 -17.06 -13.24 -7.79
CA LEU A 18 -16.53 -14.37 -7.01
C LEU A 18 -16.55 -14.12 -5.49
N TRP A 19 -16.37 -12.88 -5.04
CA TRP A 19 -16.30 -12.56 -3.61
C TRP A 19 -17.65 -12.25 -2.95
N ASN A 20 -18.74 -12.10 -3.70
CA ASN A 20 -20.02 -11.66 -3.13
C ASN A 20 -21.21 -12.59 -3.41
N LEU A 21 -21.06 -13.67 -4.20
CA LEU A 21 -22.16 -14.58 -4.55
C LEU A 21 -22.97 -15.04 -3.34
N GLY A 22 -22.31 -15.53 -2.28
CA GLY A 22 -22.98 -15.98 -1.07
C GLY A 22 -23.76 -14.86 -0.35
N ALA A 23 -23.26 -13.62 -0.38
CA ALA A 23 -23.93 -12.46 0.20
C ALA A 23 -25.12 -12.00 -0.67
N MET A 24 -24.96 -11.97 -1.99
CA MET A 24 -26.03 -11.63 -2.94
C MET A 24 -27.17 -12.65 -2.88
N ARG A 25 -26.86 -13.94 -2.71
CA ARG A 25 -27.87 -15.00 -2.50
C ARG A 25 -28.74 -14.74 -1.27
N ARG A 26 -28.12 -14.41 -0.13
CA ARG A 26 -28.85 -14.08 1.11
C ARG A 26 -29.67 -12.81 0.94
N LEU A 27 -29.09 -11.78 0.31
CA LEU A 27 -29.77 -10.52 0.04
C LEU A 27 -31.01 -10.72 -0.84
N ALA A 28 -30.92 -11.51 -1.90
CA ALA A 28 -32.05 -11.83 -2.78
C ALA A 28 -33.20 -12.51 -2.02
N ALA A 29 -32.89 -13.50 -1.16
CA ALA A 29 -33.89 -14.17 -0.34
C ALA A 29 -34.58 -13.22 0.66
N GLU A 30 -33.81 -12.37 1.35
CA GLU A 30 -34.36 -11.37 2.27
C GLU A 30 -35.20 -10.30 1.57
N LEU A 31 -34.85 -9.95 0.33
CA LEU A 31 -35.60 -9.02 -0.51
C LEU A 31 -36.94 -9.62 -0.91
N LYS A 32 -36.96 -10.85 -1.47
CA LYS A 32 -38.22 -11.53 -1.84
C LYS A 32 -39.14 -11.76 -0.63
N ALA A 33 -38.60 -12.01 0.56
CA ALA A 33 -39.41 -12.12 1.77
C ALA A 33 -40.13 -10.80 2.17
N ARG A 34 -39.61 -9.64 1.74
CA ARG A 34 -40.15 -8.31 2.05
C ARG A 34 -40.95 -7.70 0.90
N LEU A 35 -40.53 -7.99 -0.32
CA LEU A 35 -41.12 -7.56 -1.58
C LEU A 35 -41.30 -8.79 -2.48
N PRO A 36 -42.36 -9.61 -2.25
CA PRO A 36 -42.57 -10.84 -3.01
C PRO A 36 -42.66 -10.62 -4.53
N GLU A 37 -43.25 -9.47 -4.93
CA GLU A 37 -43.46 -9.12 -6.33
C GLU A 37 -42.23 -8.53 -7.02
N ALA A 38 -41.27 -7.98 -6.27
CA ALA A 38 -40.10 -7.34 -6.84
C ALA A 38 -39.27 -8.35 -7.63
N LYS A 39 -38.91 -8.02 -8.87
CA LYS A 39 -38.08 -8.87 -9.72
C LYS A 39 -36.61 -8.72 -9.36
N VAL A 40 -35.91 -9.84 -9.23
CA VAL A 40 -34.49 -9.88 -8.89
C VAL A 40 -33.70 -10.38 -10.10
N VAL A 41 -32.79 -9.54 -10.58
CA VAL A 41 -31.94 -9.81 -11.75
C VAL A 41 -30.49 -9.91 -11.29
N LEU A 42 -29.81 -11.00 -11.64
CA LEU A 42 -28.38 -11.16 -11.42
C LEU A 42 -27.61 -10.65 -12.64
N GLY A 43 -26.44 -10.04 -12.44
CA GLY A 43 -25.49 -9.67 -13.49
C GLY A 43 -24.05 -9.75 -13.01
N GLY A 44 -23.06 -9.50 -13.85
CA GLY A 44 -21.64 -9.52 -13.47
C GLY A 44 -20.87 -10.75 -13.94
N ALA A 45 -19.67 -10.95 -13.40
CA ALA A 45 -18.72 -11.96 -13.90
C ALA A 45 -19.22 -13.40 -13.67
N GLU A 46 -19.78 -13.70 -12.50
CA GLU A 46 -20.30 -15.04 -12.19
C GLU A 46 -21.39 -15.51 -13.17
N PRO A 47 -22.50 -14.77 -13.36
CA PRO A 47 -23.52 -15.17 -14.33
C PRO A 47 -23.02 -15.06 -15.78
N SER A 48 -21.97 -14.27 -16.07
CA SER A 48 -21.33 -14.25 -17.39
C SER A 48 -20.62 -15.56 -17.74
N SER A 49 -19.94 -16.16 -16.77
CA SER A 49 -19.16 -17.38 -16.97
C SER A 49 -20.01 -18.64 -16.87
N ARG A 50 -21.03 -18.65 -16.00
CA ARG A 50 -21.86 -19.83 -15.71
C ARG A 50 -23.31 -19.45 -15.39
N PRO A 51 -24.06 -18.91 -16.38
CA PRO A 51 -25.38 -18.32 -16.16
C PRO A 51 -26.39 -19.29 -15.54
N ALA A 52 -26.44 -20.52 -16.04
CA ALA A 52 -27.38 -21.53 -15.57
C ALA A 52 -27.14 -21.92 -14.10
N GLU A 53 -25.89 -22.19 -13.75
CA GLU A 53 -25.49 -22.58 -12.39
C GLU A 53 -25.77 -21.45 -11.39
N VAL A 54 -25.39 -20.22 -11.72
CA VAL A 54 -25.55 -19.07 -10.82
C VAL A 54 -27.02 -18.78 -10.59
N LEU A 55 -27.85 -18.74 -11.63
CA LEU A 55 -29.29 -18.55 -11.47
C LEU A 55 -29.92 -19.70 -10.65
N SER A 56 -29.47 -20.94 -10.86
CA SER A 56 -29.94 -22.09 -10.07
C SER A 56 -29.55 -21.97 -8.59
N SER A 57 -28.36 -21.45 -8.31
CA SER A 57 -27.83 -21.29 -6.94
C SER A 57 -28.53 -20.19 -6.13
N VAL A 58 -29.27 -19.29 -6.78
CA VAL A 58 -30.02 -18.19 -6.15
C VAL A 58 -31.51 -18.32 -6.50
N PRO A 59 -32.28 -19.18 -5.79
CA PRO A 59 -33.69 -19.43 -6.11
C PRO A 59 -34.58 -18.19 -6.10
N ALA A 60 -34.20 -17.17 -5.31
CA ALA A 60 -34.91 -15.90 -5.20
C ALA A 60 -34.71 -14.96 -6.40
N ALA A 61 -33.80 -15.29 -7.33
CA ALA A 61 -33.59 -14.54 -8.57
C ALA A 61 -34.50 -15.05 -9.69
N ASP A 62 -35.06 -14.12 -10.45
CA ASP A 62 -35.94 -14.35 -11.59
C ASP A 62 -35.12 -14.56 -12.87
N TRP A 63 -34.07 -13.75 -13.07
CA TRP A 63 -33.23 -13.77 -14.27
C TRP A 63 -31.75 -13.59 -13.97
N ALA A 64 -30.90 -13.98 -14.91
CA ALA A 64 -29.48 -13.64 -14.94
C ALA A 64 -29.08 -13.06 -16.29
N VAL A 65 -28.53 -11.84 -16.29
CA VAL A 65 -27.89 -11.20 -17.44
C VAL A 65 -26.43 -11.64 -17.52
N PHE A 66 -26.00 -12.08 -18.69
CA PHE A 66 -24.66 -12.61 -18.94
C PHE A 66 -24.01 -11.93 -20.16
N GLY A 67 -22.70 -11.72 -20.10
CA GLY A 67 -21.97 -10.93 -21.09
C GLY A 67 -21.97 -9.43 -20.76
N GLU A 68 -21.96 -8.58 -21.79
CA GLU A 68 -22.08 -7.11 -21.60
C GLU A 68 -23.53 -6.74 -21.29
N GLY A 69 -23.77 -6.26 -20.07
CA GLY A 69 -25.11 -6.17 -19.51
C GLY A 69 -25.93 -4.96 -19.95
N GLU A 70 -25.31 -3.92 -20.53
CA GLU A 70 -26.00 -2.63 -20.77
C GLU A 70 -27.23 -2.77 -21.68
N GLU A 71 -27.12 -3.50 -22.79
CA GLU A 71 -28.25 -3.72 -23.71
C GLU A 71 -29.21 -4.78 -23.20
N ALA A 72 -28.68 -5.93 -22.77
CA ALA A 72 -29.51 -7.04 -22.32
C ALA A 72 -30.37 -6.65 -21.11
N PHE A 73 -29.81 -5.86 -20.18
CA PHE A 73 -30.55 -5.32 -19.06
C PHE A 73 -31.55 -4.24 -19.49
N GLY A 74 -31.18 -3.36 -20.42
CA GLY A 74 -32.11 -2.37 -20.99
C GLY A 74 -33.33 -3.02 -21.66
N GLU A 75 -33.11 -3.97 -22.56
CA GLU A 75 -34.18 -4.70 -23.26
C GLU A 75 -35.03 -5.52 -22.29
N LEU A 76 -34.44 -6.10 -21.23
CA LEU A 76 -35.19 -6.75 -20.15
C LEU A 76 -36.14 -5.75 -19.46
N LEU A 77 -35.66 -4.55 -19.11
CA LEU A 77 -36.50 -3.53 -18.47
C LEU A 77 -37.60 -3.04 -19.40
N GLU A 78 -37.30 -2.83 -20.69
CA GLU A 78 -38.29 -2.47 -21.71
C GLU A 78 -39.38 -3.54 -21.85
N ALA A 79 -39.00 -4.82 -21.92
CA ALA A 79 -39.96 -5.91 -21.97
C ALA A 79 -40.89 -5.93 -20.74
N LEU A 80 -40.35 -5.69 -19.54
CA LEU A 80 -41.13 -5.62 -18.31
C LEU A 80 -42.09 -4.43 -18.30
N LEU A 81 -41.64 -3.25 -18.76
CA LEU A 81 -42.49 -2.05 -18.87
C LEU A 81 -43.63 -2.25 -19.87
N ASP A 82 -43.37 -2.96 -20.97
CA ASP A 82 -44.36 -3.29 -22.00
C ASP A 82 -45.30 -4.45 -21.62
N GLY A 83 -45.09 -5.10 -20.46
CA GLY A 83 -45.84 -6.29 -20.05
C GLY A 83 -45.57 -7.52 -20.95
N LYS A 84 -44.42 -7.56 -21.62
CA LYS A 84 -43.97 -8.65 -22.50
C LYS A 84 -43.06 -9.62 -21.74
N SER A 85 -42.97 -10.85 -22.25
CA SER A 85 -42.00 -11.82 -21.75
C SER A 85 -40.58 -11.45 -22.22
N PRO A 86 -39.58 -11.42 -21.33
CA PRO A 86 -38.18 -11.22 -21.70
C PRO A 86 -37.47 -12.52 -22.13
N GLU A 87 -38.17 -13.66 -22.13
CA GLU A 87 -37.58 -14.94 -22.51
C GLU A 87 -37.11 -14.94 -23.97
N GLY A 88 -35.93 -15.49 -24.22
CA GLY A 88 -35.30 -15.50 -25.55
C GLY A 88 -34.44 -14.27 -25.88
N LEU A 89 -34.41 -13.24 -25.02
CA LEU A 89 -33.52 -12.10 -25.21
C LEU A 89 -32.04 -12.53 -25.21
N PRO A 90 -31.21 -12.03 -26.17
CA PRO A 90 -29.79 -12.32 -26.17
C PRO A 90 -29.07 -11.78 -24.92
N GLY A 91 -28.28 -12.64 -24.27
CA GLY A 91 -27.59 -12.32 -23.02
C GLY A 91 -28.43 -12.53 -21.75
N LEU A 92 -29.56 -13.24 -21.83
CA LEU A 92 -30.44 -13.53 -20.70
C LEU A 92 -30.57 -15.02 -20.42
N ALA A 93 -30.49 -15.42 -19.15
CA ALA A 93 -30.92 -16.72 -18.65
C ALA A 93 -32.14 -16.57 -17.75
N TRP A 94 -33.07 -17.52 -17.84
CA TRP A 94 -34.38 -17.50 -17.15
C TRP A 94 -34.77 -18.89 -16.66
N ARG A 95 -35.82 -18.96 -15.84
CA ARG A 95 -36.41 -20.24 -15.40
C ARG A 95 -37.52 -20.65 -16.37
N GLY A 96 -37.31 -21.73 -17.09
CA GLY A 96 -38.33 -22.42 -17.89
C GLY A 96 -39.03 -23.53 -17.11
N ALA A 97 -39.87 -24.31 -17.81
CA ALA A 97 -40.66 -25.39 -17.19
C ALA A 97 -39.79 -26.52 -16.60
N ASP A 98 -38.71 -26.89 -17.29
CA ASP A 98 -37.84 -28.03 -16.94
C ASP A 98 -36.53 -27.62 -16.25
N GLY A 99 -36.36 -26.33 -15.92
CA GLY A 99 -35.14 -25.81 -15.30
C GLY A 99 -34.69 -24.47 -15.88
N VAL A 100 -33.43 -24.10 -15.64
CA VAL A 100 -32.88 -22.84 -16.17
C VAL A 100 -32.57 -22.99 -17.66
N VAL A 101 -33.06 -22.04 -18.45
CA VAL A 101 -32.77 -21.89 -19.88
C VAL A 101 -31.78 -20.75 -20.06
N VAL A 102 -30.74 -20.98 -20.87
CA VAL A 102 -29.77 -19.95 -21.26
C VAL A 102 -30.11 -19.50 -22.67
N GLY A 103 -30.40 -18.22 -22.83
CA GLY A 103 -30.67 -17.61 -24.13
C GLY A 103 -29.44 -17.56 -25.04
N PRO A 104 -29.61 -17.08 -26.29
CA PRO A 104 -28.48 -16.88 -27.18
C PRO A 104 -27.47 -15.89 -26.58
N ALA A 105 -26.18 -16.12 -26.81
CA ALA A 105 -25.15 -15.17 -26.39
C ALA A 105 -25.25 -13.87 -27.19
N ARG A 106 -25.13 -12.72 -26.52
CA ARG A 106 -25.06 -11.41 -27.17
C ARG A 106 -23.64 -11.14 -27.67
N PRO A 107 -23.45 -10.74 -28.94
CA PRO A 107 -22.16 -10.27 -29.42
C PRO A 107 -21.70 -9.03 -28.64
N ALA A 108 -20.41 -8.94 -28.37
CA ALA A 108 -19.85 -7.77 -27.70
C ALA A 108 -20.04 -6.51 -28.56
N ALA A 109 -20.33 -5.37 -27.91
CA ALA A 109 -20.61 -4.10 -28.57
C ALA A 109 -19.46 -3.69 -29.49
N ALA A 110 -19.71 -3.39 -30.76
CA ALA A 110 -18.63 -3.02 -31.69
C ALA A 110 -18.05 -1.62 -31.40
N ASP A 111 -18.92 -0.67 -31.06
CA ASP A 111 -18.56 0.70 -30.69
C ASP A 111 -18.90 0.94 -29.21
N LEU A 112 -17.88 1.26 -28.43
CA LEU A 112 -18.06 1.57 -27.01
C LEU A 112 -18.55 3.01 -26.80
N ASP A 113 -18.29 3.94 -27.71
CA ASP A 113 -18.71 5.33 -27.56
C ASP A 113 -20.23 5.52 -27.68
N ALA A 114 -20.90 4.59 -28.35
CA ALA A 114 -22.37 4.49 -28.36
C ALA A 114 -22.97 4.29 -26.97
N ARG A 115 -22.17 3.86 -25.97
CA ARG A 115 -22.63 3.71 -24.58
C ARG A 115 -22.65 5.05 -23.85
N PRO A 116 -23.74 5.33 -23.10
CA PRO A 116 -23.81 6.56 -22.30
C PRO A 116 -22.70 6.61 -21.26
N SER A 117 -22.17 7.81 -21.02
CA SER A 117 -21.17 8.01 -19.96
C SER A 117 -21.86 8.10 -18.61
N PRO A 118 -21.52 7.24 -17.64
CA PRO A 118 -22.04 7.41 -16.29
C PRO A 118 -21.52 8.70 -15.63
N TRP A 119 -20.35 9.20 -16.06
CA TRP A 119 -19.77 10.46 -15.61
C TRP A 119 -20.45 11.68 -16.22
N ALA A 120 -20.74 11.66 -17.53
CA ALA A 120 -21.46 12.76 -18.17
C ALA A 120 -22.94 12.81 -17.75
N ALA A 121 -23.55 11.65 -17.46
CA ALA A 121 -24.92 11.56 -16.98
C ALA A 121 -25.08 11.96 -15.49
N GLY A 122 -23.98 12.05 -14.73
CA GLY A 122 -24.03 12.41 -13.31
C GLY A 122 -24.74 11.38 -12.42
N VAL A 123 -24.76 10.10 -12.84
CA VAL A 123 -25.51 9.03 -12.17
C VAL A 123 -24.69 8.26 -11.13
N LEU A 124 -23.39 8.52 -11.05
CA LEU A 124 -22.51 7.87 -10.07
C LEU A 124 -22.60 8.60 -8.73
N PRO A 125 -22.93 7.90 -7.63
CA PRO A 125 -23.05 8.54 -6.32
C PRO A 125 -21.70 9.10 -5.87
N HIS A 126 -21.70 10.37 -5.46
CA HIS A 126 -20.48 11.09 -5.05
C HIS A 126 -19.94 10.72 -3.65
N THR A 127 -20.37 9.60 -3.05
CA THR A 127 -20.15 9.39 -1.62
C THR A 127 -19.71 7.96 -1.26
N ALA A 128 -18.72 7.94 -0.34
CA ALA A 128 -18.23 6.86 0.50
C ALA A 128 -17.05 5.98 0.03
N TYR A 129 -16.74 5.88 -1.27
CA TYR A 129 -15.63 5.02 -1.71
C TYR A 129 -14.40 5.86 -2.12
N PRO A 130 -13.27 5.78 -1.39
CA PRO A 130 -12.03 6.43 -1.80
C PRO A 130 -11.43 5.76 -3.05
N ALA A 131 -12.04 4.68 -3.54
CA ALA A 131 -11.62 3.88 -4.68
C ALA A 131 -12.72 3.85 -5.75
N VAL A 132 -12.35 4.10 -7.00
CA VAL A 132 -13.26 4.15 -8.15
C VAL A 132 -12.69 3.29 -9.28
N CYS A 133 -13.51 2.44 -9.88
CA CYS A 133 -13.14 1.73 -11.10
C CYS A 133 -13.36 2.61 -12.34
N PHE A 134 -12.40 2.62 -13.25
CA PHE A 134 -12.46 3.34 -14.51
C PHE A 134 -12.09 2.41 -15.66
N GLU A 135 -12.84 2.46 -16.76
CA GLU A 135 -12.62 1.62 -17.94
C GLU A 135 -12.41 2.52 -19.16
N ALA A 136 -11.30 2.36 -19.86
CA ALA A 136 -10.98 3.01 -21.13
C ALA A 136 -11.00 2.02 -22.30
N SER A 137 -11.03 0.71 -22.04
CA SER A 137 -11.13 -0.34 -23.04
C SER A 137 -11.70 -1.65 -22.48
N ARG A 138 -12.22 -2.50 -23.37
CA ARG A 138 -12.71 -3.85 -23.08
C ARG A 138 -11.99 -4.90 -23.91
N GLY A 139 -11.75 -6.06 -23.30
CA GLY A 139 -11.11 -7.22 -23.93
C GLY A 139 -9.59 -7.28 -23.71
N CYS A 140 -8.98 -8.39 -24.12
CA CYS A 140 -7.57 -8.67 -23.98
C CYS A 140 -7.12 -9.61 -25.12
N PRO A 141 -5.99 -9.35 -25.80
CA PRO A 141 -5.51 -10.20 -26.89
C PRO A 141 -4.71 -11.41 -26.40
N PHE A 142 -4.47 -11.54 -25.10
CA PHE A 142 -3.72 -12.66 -24.52
C PHE A 142 -4.64 -13.87 -24.27
N ASP A 143 -4.03 -15.05 -24.18
CA ASP A 143 -4.73 -16.34 -24.03
C ASP A 143 -4.32 -17.06 -22.72
N CYS A 144 -4.05 -16.28 -21.67
CA CYS A 144 -3.58 -16.80 -20.38
C CYS A 144 -4.64 -17.73 -19.76
N LYS A 145 -4.36 -19.02 -19.60
CA LYS A 145 -5.37 -20.04 -19.28
C LYS A 145 -6.06 -19.90 -17.92
N TYR A 146 -5.42 -19.18 -16.98
CA TYR A 146 -5.95 -18.90 -15.64
C TYR A 146 -6.89 -17.68 -15.61
N CYS A 147 -6.96 -16.90 -16.69
CA CYS A 147 -7.65 -15.62 -16.71
C CYS A 147 -9.10 -15.79 -17.16
N ASP A 148 -10.02 -15.10 -16.48
CA ASP A 148 -11.44 -15.00 -16.86
C ASP A 148 -11.74 -13.67 -17.59
N TRP A 149 -10.71 -12.90 -17.93
CA TRP A 149 -10.83 -11.63 -18.65
C TRP A 149 -11.13 -11.87 -20.12
N GLN A 150 -12.30 -12.45 -20.43
CA GLN A 150 -12.81 -12.75 -21.77
C GLN A 150 -11.71 -12.94 -22.83
N ASN A 151 -10.74 -13.81 -22.51
CA ASN A 151 -9.67 -14.19 -23.41
C ASN A 151 -10.39 -14.66 -24.67
N LYS A 152 -10.08 -14.05 -25.82
CA LYS A 152 -10.70 -14.24 -27.15
C LYS A 152 -11.65 -13.13 -27.62
N SER A 153 -11.85 -12.05 -26.86
CA SER A 153 -12.52 -10.84 -27.38
C SER A 153 -11.52 -9.86 -28.03
N ARG A 154 -11.89 -9.32 -29.20
CA ARG A 154 -11.14 -8.21 -29.82
C ARG A 154 -11.13 -7.03 -28.85
N VAL A 155 -9.96 -6.42 -28.67
CA VAL A 155 -9.83 -5.20 -27.85
C VAL A 155 -10.62 -4.07 -28.50
N ARG A 156 -11.56 -3.52 -27.74
CA ARG A 156 -12.42 -2.40 -28.12
C ARG A 156 -12.16 -1.26 -27.15
N ARG A 157 -12.26 -0.02 -27.62
CA ARG A 157 -11.81 1.14 -26.87
C ARG A 157 -12.85 2.23 -26.94
N TYR A 158 -13.09 2.92 -25.83
CA TYR A 158 -13.68 4.26 -25.89
C TYR A 158 -12.71 5.18 -26.64
N SER A 159 -13.22 6.20 -27.32
CA SER A 159 -12.35 7.23 -27.91
C SER A 159 -11.48 7.88 -26.85
N GLU A 160 -10.34 8.43 -27.28
CA GLU A 160 -9.42 9.12 -26.37
C GLU A 160 -10.06 10.38 -25.81
N GLU A 161 -10.85 11.06 -26.64
CA GLU A 161 -11.66 12.21 -26.26
C GLU A 161 -12.64 11.85 -25.15
N ARG A 162 -13.36 10.72 -25.31
CA ARG A 162 -14.30 10.22 -24.30
C ARG A 162 -13.60 9.84 -23.00
N ALA A 163 -12.55 9.02 -23.08
CA ALA A 163 -11.80 8.56 -21.90
C ALA A 163 -11.14 9.73 -21.14
N ALA A 164 -10.58 10.71 -21.83
CA ALA A 164 -10.01 11.90 -21.20
C ALA A 164 -11.09 12.82 -20.60
N ALA A 165 -12.25 12.96 -21.25
CA ALA A 165 -13.35 13.75 -20.73
C ALA A 165 -13.98 13.14 -19.48
N ASP A 166 -14.17 11.83 -19.47
CA ASP A 166 -14.74 11.11 -18.33
C ASP A 166 -13.78 11.10 -17.14
N MET A 167 -12.47 10.96 -17.37
CA MET A 167 -11.48 11.11 -16.30
C MET A 167 -11.51 12.53 -15.69
N ARG A 168 -11.60 13.58 -16.52
CA ARG A 168 -11.71 14.97 -16.02
C ARG A 168 -12.96 15.16 -15.16
N ARG A 169 -14.10 14.59 -15.57
CA ARG A 169 -15.35 14.63 -14.78
C ARG A 169 -15.22 13.87 -13.46
N LEU A 170 -14.61 12.69 -13.48
CA LEU A 170 -14.32 11.89 -12.29
C LEU A 170 -13.49 12.70 -11.29
N LEU A 171 -12.35 13.25 -11.73
CA LEU A 171 -11.44 13.99 -10.85
C LEU A 171 -12.04 15.29 -10.30
N ALA A 172 -12.91 15.94 -11.07
CA ALA A 172 -13.65 17.12 -10.61
C ALA A 172 -14.73 16.75 -9.57
N ALA A 173 -15.42 15.63 -9.79
CA ALA A 173 -16.45 15.13 -8.89
C ALA A 173 -15.87 14.56 -7.58
N LEU A 174 -14.68 13.95 -7.66
CA LEU A 174 -14.04 13.21 -6.56
C LEU A 174 -12.55 13.56 -6.45
N PRO A 175 -12.20 14.76 -5.93
CA PRO A 175 -10.81 15.08 -5.60
C PRO A 175 -10.21 14.07 -4.60
N GLY A 176 -8.99 13.60 -4.86
CA GLY A 176 -8.33 12.58 -4.05
C GLY A 176 -8.76 11.14 -4.32
N ALA A 177 -9.54 10.88 -5.39
CA ALA A 177 -9.93 9.52 -5.76
C ALA A 177 -8.73 8.61 -6.02
N ARG A 178 -8.82 7.36 -5.57
CA ARG A 178 -7.95 6.26 -5.99
C ARG A 178 -8.64 5.56 -7.16
N VAL A 179 -8.10 5.73 -8.35
CA VAL A 179 -8.69 5.23 -9.58
C VAL A 179 -8.02 3.91 -9.96
N PHE A 180 -8.79 2.83 -9.94
CA PHE A 180 -8.39 1.54 -10.49
C PHE A 180 -8.78 1.50 -11.96
N VAL A 181 -7.79 1.50 -12.86
CA VAL A 181 -8.05 1.40 -14.30
C VAL A 181 -8.22 -0.07 -14.66
N CYS A 182 -9.46 -0.47 -14.86
CA CYS A 182 -9.89 -1.83 -15.15
C CYS A 182 -9.67 -2.22 -16.62
N ASP A 183 -8.63 -1.68 -17.27
CA ASP A 183 -8.23 -2.14 -18.59
C ASP A 183 -7.30 -3.35 -18.42
N SER A 184 -7.33 -4.30 -19.37
CA SER A 184 -6.39 -5.44 -19.35
C SER A 184 -4.94 -4.98 -19.43
N ASP A 185 -4.68 -3.98 -20.28
CA ASP A 185 -3.41 -3.25 -20.37
C ASP A 185 -3.67 -1.94 -21.13
N LEU A 186 -3.42 -0.79 -20.47
CA LEU A 186 -3.65 0.55 -21.01
C LEU A 186 -2.77 0.85 -22.24
N PHE A 187 -1.62 0.17 -22.35
CA PHE A 187 -0.57 0.34 -23.35
C PHE A 187 -0.54 -0.79 -24.38
N LEU A 188 -1.62 -1.59 -24.52
CA LEU A 188 -1.77 -2.49 -25.66
C LEU A 188 -1.58 -1.77 -27.00
N ASP A 189 -2.02 -0.51 -27.06
CA ASP A 189 -1.56 0.49 -28.03
C ASP A 189 -0.69 1.52 -27.29
N ALA A 190 0.62 1.47 -27.50
CA ALA A 190 1.59 2.28 -26.77
C ALA A 190 1.34 3.80 -26.94
N ARG A 191 1.00 4.23 -28.17
CA ARG A 191 0.80 5.66 -28.47
C ARG A 191 -0.48 6.19 -27.84
N ARG A 192 -1.55 5.39 -27.85
CA ARG A 192 -2.79 5.74 -27.16
C ARG A 192 -2.59 5.78 -25.64
N GLY A 193 -1.94 4.77 -25.09
CA GLY A 193 -1.63 4.71 -23.66
C GLY A 193 -0.82 5.91 -23.20
N GLU A 194 0.19 6.32 -23.99
CA GLU A 194 0.97 7.55 -23.74
C GLU A 194 0.07 8.79 -23.72
N ARG A 195 -0.78 8.99 -24.74
CA ARG A 195 -1.66 10.17 -24.82
C ARG A 195 -2.64 10.24 -23.65
N LEU A 196 -3.22 9.11 -23.25
CA LEU A 196 -4.11 9.03 -22.09
C LEU A 196 -3.35 9.30 -20.78
N ALA A 197 -2.19 8.68 -20.57
CA ALA A 197 -1.37 8.91 -19.38
C ALA A 197 -0.99 10.39 -19.25
N ARG A 198 -0.61 11.07 -20.35
CA ARG A 198 -0.37 12.51 -20.35
C ARG A 198 -1.62 13.31 -20.01
N ALA A 199 -2.75 13.03 -20.64
CA ALA A 199 -4.00 13.75 -20.40
C ALA A 199 -4.47 13.59 -18.94
N TRP A 200 -4.37 12.39 -18.37
CA TRP A 200 -4.76 12.10 -17.00
C TRP A 200 -3.79 12.72 -15.99
N GLY A 201 -2.48 12.65 -16.24
CA GLY A 201 -1.47 13.30 -15.41
C GLY A 201 -1.63 14.83 -15.36
N GLN A 202 -1.97 15.45 -16.50
CA GLN A 202 -2.30 16.88 -16.56
C GLN A 202 -3.58 17.21 -15.79
N ALA A 203 -4.64 16.42 -15.98
CA ALA A 203 -5.91 16.61 -15.27
C ALA A 203 -5.78 16.40 -13.75
N ALA A 204 -4.80 15.59 -13.31
CA ALA A 204 -4.50 15.30 -11.92
C ALA A 204 -3.52 16.30 -11.27
N ALA A 205 -3.02 17.30 -12.00
CA ALA A 205 -2.07 18.26 -11.46
C ALA A 205 -2.69 19.04 -10.27
N GLY A 206 -2.08 18.93 -9.09
CA GLY A 206 -2.61 19.53 -7.85
C GLY A 206 -3.74 18.73 -7.18
N ASN A 207 -4.12 17.58 -7.72
CA ASN A 207 -5.11 16.67 -7.14
C ASN A 207 -4.39 15.49 -6.45
N PRO A 208 -4.67 15.18 -5.17
CA PRO A 208 -4.05 14.05 -4.45
C PRO A 208 -4.61 12.68 -4.89
N CYS A 209 -5.13 12.57 -6.11
CA CYS A 209 -5.62 11.33 -6.69
C CYS A 209 -4.47 10.37 -7.05
N THR A 210 -4.83 9.10 -7.25
CA THR A 210 -3.89 8.07 -7.72
C THR A 210 -4.54 7.26 -8.83
N PHE A 211 -3.73 6.77 -9.77
CA PHE A 211 -4.11 5.87 -10.85
C PHE A 211 -3.35 4.57 -10.68
N GLU A 212 -4.06 3.46 -10.56
CA GLU A 212 -3.50 2.13 -10.71
C GLU A 212 -3.77 1.66 -12.14
N VAL A 213 -2.71 1.50 -12.94
CA VAL A 213 -2.79 1.13 -14.36
C VAL A 213 -2.08 -0.19 -14.61
N HIS A 214 -2.70 -1.08 -15.37
CA HIS A 214 -2.07 -2.34 -15.77
C HIS A 214 -1.29 -2.15 -17.08
N ALA A 215 -0.11 -2.76 -17.16
CA ALA A 215 0.72 -2.74 -18.35
C ALA A 215 1.60 -3.98 -18.50
N TYR A 216 1.85 -4.40 -19.74
CA TYR A 216 2.93 -5.31 -20.06
C TYR A 216 4.23 -4.53 -20.26
N LEU A 217 5.07 -4.50 -19.22
CA LEU A 217 6.29 -3.69 -19.14
C LEU A 217 7.20 -3.73 -20.39
N PRO A 218 7.42 -4.89 -21.05
CA PRO A 218 8.20 -4.95 -22.30
C PRO A 218 7.70 -4.07 -23.45
N ARG A 219 6.42 -3.67 -23.45
CA ARG A 219 5.82 -2.79 -24.46
C ARG A 219 5.95 -1.31 -24.15
N LEU A 220 6.36 -0.94 -22.94
CA LEU A 220 6.53 0.46 -22.57
C LEU A 220 7.82 1.01 -23.16
N ASP A 221 7.69 1.76 -24.26
CA ASP A 221 8.79 2.53 -24.81
C ASP A 221 9.13 3.74 -23.92
N ASP A 222 10.22 4.42 -24.23
CA ASP A 222 10.72 5.54 -23.44
C ASP A 222 9.75 6.74 -23.43
N ALA A 223 8.86 6.87 -24.41
CA ALA A 223 7.86 7.94 -24.45
C ALA A 223 6.71 7.62 -23.49
N ALA A 224 6.21 6.38 -23.51
CA ALA A 224 5.22 5.87 -22.56
C ALA A 224 5.73 5.95 -21.11
N LEU A 225 6.98 5.56 -20.85
CA LEU A 225 7.59 5.68 -19.52
C LEU A 225 7.63 7.13 -19.05
N ARG A 226 8.06 8.08 -19.89
CA ARG A 226 8.06 9.50 -19.52
C ARG A 226 6.64 10.07 -19.30
N ALA A 227 5.64 9.56 -20.01
CA ALA A 227 4.25 9.96 -19.81
C ALA A 227 3.69 9.49 -18.45
N LEU A 228 4.27 8.43 -17.89
CA LEU A 228 3.91 7.88 -16.58
C LEU A 228 4.64 8.58 -15.42
N ASP A 229 5.63 9.46 -15.66
CA ASP A 229 6.45 10.10 -14.62
C ASP A 229 5.69 11.12 -13.76
N ALA A 230 4.76 10.62 -12.94
CA ALA A 230 3.97 11.40 -12.01
C ALA A 230 3.65 10.57 -10.76
N PRO A 231 3.64 11.19 -9.56
CA PRO A 231 3.39 10.49 -8.30
C PRO A 231 2.00 9.86 -8.20
N GLN A 232 1.08 10.26 -9.07
CA GLN A 232 -0.25 9.70 -9.16
C GLN A 232 -0.24 8.28 -9.74
N PHE A 233 0.73 7.93 -10.59
CA PHE A 233 0.73 6.62 -11.27
C PHE A 233 1.39 5.52 -10.44
N THR A 234 0.65 4.42 -10.27
CA THR A 234 1.17 3.11 -9.92
C THR A 234 0.95 2.17 -11.10
N VAL A 235 2.03 1.63 -11.65
CA VAL A 235 2.02 0.74 -12.80
C VAL A 235 2.12 -0.70 -12.31
N CYS A 236 1.03 -1.45 -12.49
CA CYS A 236 0.90 -2.85 -12.12
C CYS A 236 1.28 -3.75 -13.30
N VAL A 237 2.33 -4.55 -13.12
CA VAL A 237 2.87 -5.44 -14.15
C VAL A 237 2.68 -6.89 -13.73
N GLY A 238 1.90 -7.62 -14.53
CA GLY A 238 1.71 -9.06 -14.34
C GLY A 238 2.91 -9.87 -14.81
N VAL A 239 3.89 -10.12 -13.96
CA VAL A 239 4.95 -11.13 -14.21
C VAL A 239 4.34 -12.54 -14.14
N GLN A 240 3.50 -12.76 -13.13
CA GLN A 240 2.79 -14.00 -12.81
C GLN A 240 3.72 -15.13 -12.37
N THR A 241 4.67 -15.53 -13.20
CA THR A 241 5.71 -16.49 -12.83
C THR A 241 6.93 -16.29 -13.75
N ALA A 242 8.12 -16.57 -13.24
CA ALA A 242 9.34 -16.63 -14.04
C ALA A 242 9.71 -18.08 -14.39
N ASN A 243 8.91 -19.06 -13.97
CA ASN A 243 9.14 -20.48 -14.24
C ASN A 243 8.71 -20.82 -15.68
N PRO A 244 9.63 -21.23 -16.57
CA PRO A 244 9.31 -21.52 -17.98
C PRO A 244 8.26 -22.63 -18.16
N ARG A 245 8.24 -23.63 -17.28
CA ARG A 245 7.25 -24.72 -17.36
C ARG A 245 5.85 -24.22 -17.07
N ALA A 246 5.71 -23.40 -16.03
CA ALA A 246 4.44 -22.78 -15.68
C ALA A 246 3.98 -21.82 -16.78
N LEU A 247 4.87 -20.98 -17.31
CA LEU A 247 4.59 -20.05 -18.40
C LEU A 247 3.98 -20.75 -19.63
N ASP A 248 4.60 -21.86 -20.07
CA ASP A 248 4.09 -22.67 -21.18
C ASP A 248 2.73 -23.30 -20.84
N ARG A 249 2.63 -23.92 -19.66
CA ARG A 249 1.42 -24.62 -19.23
C ARG A 249 0.19 -23.73 -19.17
N VAL A 250 0.36 -22.45 -18.80
CA VAL A 250 -0.73 -21.47 -18.71
C VAL A 250 -0.78 -20.47 -19.87
N SER A 251 -0.05 -20.71 -20.95
CA SER A 251 0.01 -19.84 -22.14
C SER A 251 0.35 -18.38 -21.82
N ARG A 252 1.23 -18.14 -20.84
CA ARG A 252 1.65 -16.79 -20.45
C ARG A 252 2.91 -16.39 -21.21
N PHE A 253 2.77 -15.43 -22.12
CA PHE A 253 3.94 -14.81 -22.75
C PHE A 253 4.73 -13.95 -21.76
N PHE A 254 6.01 -14.24 -21.59
CA PHE A 254 6.89 -13.48 -20.70
C PHE A 254 8.31 -13.42 -21.26
N ASP A 255 8.86 -12.20 -21.35
CA ASP A 255 10.22 -11.94 -21.79
C ASP A 255 11.02 -11.41 -20.60
N ALA A 256 11.80 -12.29 -19.97
CA ALA A 256 12.50 -11.99 -18.73
C ALA A 256 13.61 -10.95 -18.92
N GLU A 257 14.30 -10.97 -20.06
CA GLU A 257 15.41 -10.05 -20.36
C GLU A 257 14.86 -8.66 -20.68
N LYS A 258 13.85 -8.59 -21.55
CA LYS A 258 13.21 -7.31 -21.89
C LYS A 258 12.51 -6.69 -20.70
N THR A 259 11.89 -7.50 -19.84
CA THR A 259 11.29 -7.01 -18.59
C THR A 259 12.37 -6.41 -17.68
N ARG A 260 13.55 -7.03 -17.56
CA ARG A 260 14.68 -6.48 -16.79
C ARG A 260 15.18 -5.14 -17.36
N GLU A 261 15.37 -5.09 -18.67
CA GLU A 261 15.77 -3.86 -19.39
C GLU A 261 14.75 -2.73 -19.13
N ARG A 262 13.46 -3.03 -19.25
CA ARG A 262 12.39 -2.03 -19.14
C ARG A 262 12.10 -1.63 -17.71
N ALA A 263 12.30 -2.52 -16.73
CA ALA A 263 12.27 -2.16 -15.30
C ALA A 263 13.39 -1.17 -14.95
N ALA A 264 14.61 -1.39 -15.46
CA ALA A 264 15.71 -0.44 -15.28
C ALA A 264 15.41 0.92 -15.95
N ALA A 265 14.82 0.89 -17.15
CA ALA A 265 14.39 2.10 -17.85
C ALA A 265 13.27 2.84 -17.10
N PHE A 266 12.31 2.12 -16.51
CA PHE A 266 11.23 2.68 -15.70
C PHE A 266 11.78 3.50 -14.54
N ARG A 267 12.72 2.94 -13.76
CA ARG A 267 13.34 3.65 -12.62
C ARG A 267 14.08 4.92 -13.05
N ARG A 268 14.62 4.96 -14.27
CA ARG A 268 15.34 6.12 -14.81
C ARG A 268 14.41 7.18 -15.40
N LEU A 269 13.36 6.76 -16.10
CA LEU A 269 12.51 7.63 -16.92
C LEU A 269 11.19 8.01 -16.25
N ALA A 270 10.76 7.26 -15.25
CA ALA A 270 9.55 7.48 -14.47
C ALA A 270 9.81 7.38 -12.94
N PRO A 271 10.85 8.04 -12.39
CA PRO A 271 11.24 7.88 -10.99
C PRO A 271 10.17 8.34 -9.99
N ARG A 272 9.18 9.12 -10.41
CA ARG A 272 8.08 9.58 -9.54
C ARG A 272 6.91 8.59 -9.52
N ALA A 273 6.79 7.73 -10.54
CA ALA A 273 5.78 6.69 -10.60
C ALA A 273 6.19 5.49 -9.74
N ARG A 274 5.21 4.68 -9.35
CA ARG A 274 5.46 3.43 -8.61
C ARG A 274 5.36 2.23 -9.53
N LEU A 275 6.27 1.27 -9.38
CA LEU A 275 6.23 -0.02 -10.05
C LEU A 275 5.76 -1.11 -9.09
N ASN A 276 4.64 -1.75 -9.42
CA ASN A 276 4.12 -2.92 -8.71
C ASN A 276 4.27 -4.16 -9.61
N LEU A 277 4.88 -5.23 -9.11
CA LEU A 277 4.96 -6.50 -9.83
C LEU A 277 4.03 -7.53 -9.19
N GLN A 278 3.30 -8.27 -10.03
CA GLN A 278 2.34 -9.27 -9.59
C GLN A 278 2.80 -10.68 -9.93
N LEU A 279 2.67 -11.61 -8.99
CA LEU A 279 3.00 -13.03 -9.11
C LEU A 279 1.81 -13.90 -8.72
N ILE A 280 1.73 -15.11 -9.28
CA ILE A 280 0.77 -16.14 -8.92
C ILE A 280 1.53 -17.41 -8.53
N TYR A 281 1.27 -17.94 -7.35
CA TYR A 281 1.80 -19.24 -6.91
C TYR A 281 0.74 -20.33 -6.97
N GLY A 282 1.18 -21.59 -7.07
CA GLY A 282 0.27 -22.72 -7.26
C GLY A 282 -0.26 -22.86 -8.69
N LEU A 283 0.42 -22.27 -9.68
CA LEU A 283 0.08 -22.47 -11.08
C LEU A 283 0.46 -23.89 -11.54
N PRO A 284 -0.30 -24.51 -12.46
CA PRO A 284 0.11 -25.75 -13.12
C PRO A 284 1.49 -25.62 -13.76
N GLY A 285 2.36 -26.61 -13.53
CA GLY A 285 3.75 -26.61 -14.01
C GLY A 285 4.74 -25.80 -13.16
N ASP A 286 4.29 -25.19 -12.06
CA ASP A 286 5.14 -24.55 -11.07
C ASP A 286 5.32 -25.43 -9.82
N ASP A 287 6.28 -25.10 -8.97
CA ASP A 287 6.56 -25.79 -7.70
C ASP A 287 7.10 -24.78 -6.65
N PRO A 288 7.29 -25.16 -5.37
CA PRO A 288 7.78 -24.25 -4.34
C PRO A 288 9.15 -23.63 -4.63
N ALA A 289 10.01 -24.31 -5.39
CA ALA A 289 11.31 -23.76 -5.76
C ALA A 289 11.14 -22.73 -6.89
N GLY A 290 10.29 -23.02 -7.88
CA GLY A 290 9.93 -22.13 -8.97
C GLY A 290 9.21 -20.87 -8.51
N PHE A 291 8.33 -20.95 -7.51
CA PHE A 291 7.73 -19.77 -6.89
C PHE A 291 8.78 -18.89 -6.20
N ARG A 292 9.70 -19.49 -5.41
CA ARG A 292 10.79 -18.74 -4.75
C ARG A 292 11.71 -18.08 -5.78
N ALA A 293 12.06 -18.78 -6.86
CA ALA A 293 12.84 -18.22 -7.95
C ALA A 293 12.13 -17.07 -8.67
N SER A 294 10.81 -17.17 -8.85
CA SER A 294 9.98 -16.10 -9.43
C SER A 294 9.92 -14.88 -8.52
N LEU A 295 9.84 -15.08 -7.20
CA LEU A 295 9.91 -14.01 -6.21
C LEU A 295 11.28 -13.34 -6.20
N ASP A 296 12.37 -14.11 -6.26
CA ASP A 296 13.73 -13.61 -6.36
C ASP A 296 13.93 -12.78 -7.63
N TYR A 297 13.44 -13.28 -8.77
CA TYR A 297 13.45 -12.54 -10.03
C TYR A 297 12.73 -11.20 -9.89
N ALA A 298 11.49 -11.19 -9.37
CA ALA A 298 10.68 -9.98 -9.25
C ALA A 298 11.33 -8.95 -8.32
N LEU A 299 11.82 -9.37 -7.15
CA LEU A 299 12.46 -8.46 -6.20
C LEU A 299 13.80 -7.92 -6.70
N ALA A 300 14.54 -8.69 -7.50
CA ALA A 300 15.77 -8.25 -8.16
C ALA A 300 15.54 -7.17 -9.23
N LEU A 301 14.30 -6.97 -9.71
CA LEU A 301 13.93 -5.83 -10.56
C LEU A 301 13.75 -4.53 -9.77
N GLU A 302 13.91 -4.57 -8.44
CA GLU A 302 13.77 -3.46 -7.50
C GLU A 302 12.45 -2.66 -7.67
N PRO A 303 11.28 -3.32 -7.68
CA PRO A 303 10.00 -2.61 -7.75
C PRO A 303 9.66 -1.94 -6.42
N ASP A 304 8.73 -0.98 -6.41
CA ASP A 304 8.22 -0.40 -5.16
C ASP A 304 7.49 -1.45 -4.31
N SER A 305 6.79 -2.39 -4.95
CA SER A 305 6.08 -3.47 -4.26
C SER A 305 5.94 -4.73 -5.13
N VAL A 306 5.80 -5.87 -4.46
CA VAL A 306 5.43 -7.14 -5.09
C VAL A 306 4.13 -7.62 -4.47
N MET A 307 3.16 -7.99 -5.30
CA MET A 307 1.91 -8.62 -4.88
C MET A 307 1.89 -10.06 -5.37
N THR A 308 1.53 -10.96 -4.47
CA THR A 308 1.47 -12.40 -4.73
C THR A 308 0.06 -12.89 -4.51
N PHE A 309 -0.49 -13.61 -5.47
CA PHE A 309 -1.84 -14.15 -5.42
C PHE A 309 -1.81 -15.68 -5.50
N PRO A 310 -2.67 -16.40 -4.77
CA PRO A 310 -2.85 -17.82 -5.02
C PRO A 310 -3.49 -18.02 -6.39
N ALA A 311 -3.14 -19.11 -7.08
CA ALA A 311 -3.83 -19.52 -8.29
C ALA A 311 -5.32 -19.78 -7.99
N LEU A 312 -6.18 -19.18 -8.82
CA LEU A 312 -7.62 -19.41 -8.81
C LEU A 312 -8.01 -20.10 -10.12
N ALA A 313 -8.77 -21.17 -10.03
CA ALA A 313 -9.31 -21.88 -11.19
C ALA A 313 -10.71 -21.33 -11.48
N LEU A 314 -10.76 -20.10 -11.99
CA LEU A 314 -11.98 -19.33 -12.20
C LEU A 314 -12.93 -20.02 -13.20
N PRO A 315 -14.24 -20.10 -12.95
CA PRO A 315 -15.17 -20.88 -13.79
C PRO A 315 -15.15 -20.57 -15.28
N GLY A 316 -14.93 -19.31 -15.70
CA GLY A 316 -14.87 -18.98 -17.13
C GLY A 316 -13.46 -19.12 -17.75
N SER A 317 -12.42 -19.28 -16.93
CA SER A 317 -11.06 -19.60 -17.39
C SER A 317 -10.94 -21.06 -17.86
N GLU A 318 -9.90 -21.38 -18.64
CA GLU A 318 -9.65 -22.77 -19.05
C GLU A 318 -9.27 -23.66 -17.85
N LEU A 319 -8.55 -23.09 -16.87
CA LEU A 319 -8.20 -23.78 -15.63
C LEU A 319 -9.45 -24.20 -14.83
N GLY A 320 -10.49 -23.36 -14.81
CA GLY A 320 -11.73 -23.66 -14.10
C GLY A 320 -12.65 -24.63 -14.83
N ARG A 321 -12.66 -24.58 -16.17
CA ARG A 321 -13.49 -25.44 -17.03
C ARG A 321 -12.99 -26.88 -17.09
N ASP A 322 -11.67 -27.09 -17.09
CA ASP A 322 -11.07 -28.43 -17.12
C ASP A 322 -9.88 -28.57 -16.16
N PRO A 323 -10.12 -28.55 -14.84
CA PRO A 323 -9.04 -28.63 -13.85
C PRO A 323 -8.24 -29.94 -13.95
N ALA A 324 -8.88 -31.04 -14.37
CA ALA A 324 -8.23 -32.33 -14.53
C ALA A 324 -7.16 -32.31 -15.64
N ALA A 325 -7.42 -31.65 -16.77
CA ALA A 325 -6.43 -31.49 -17.84
C ALA A 325 -5.17 -30.70 -17.42
N PHE A 326 -5.27 -29.90 -16.35
CA PHE A 326 -4.15 -29.18 -15.75
C PHE A 326 -3.52 -29.88 -14.54
N GLY A 327 -4.00 -31.07 -14.17
CA GLY A 327 -3.49 -31.81 -13.02
C GLY A 327 -3.69 -31.06 -11.69
N LEU A 328 -4.80 -30.34 -11.54
CA LEU A 328 -5.10 -29.55 -10.35
C LEU A 328 -6.41 -29.95 -9.67
N ARG A 329 -6.48 -29.74 -8.35
CA ARG A 329 -7.71 -29.77 -7.56
C ARG A 329 -8.04 -28.37 -7.08
N ARG A 330 -9.32 -28.01 -7.04
CA ARG A 330 -9.80 -26.68 -6.61
C ARG A 330 -10.94 -26.77 -5.61
N GLN A 331 -11.24 -25.64 -4.97
CA GLN A 331 -12.50 -25.45 -4.25
C GLN A 331 -13.68 -25.39 -5.25
N GLU A 332 -14.81 -25.97 -4.87
CA GLU A 332 -16.04 -25.94 -5.68
C GLU A 332 -16.79 -24.61 -5.58
N GLU A 333 -16.79 -24.04 -4.38
CA GLU A 333 -17.37 -22.73 -4.13
C GLU A 333 -16.32 -21.62 -4.31
N PRO A 334 -16.76 -20.39 -4.63
CA PRO A 334 -15.86 -19.25 -4.65
C PRO A 334 -15.05 -19.15 -3.35
N PRO A 335 -13.75 -18.83 -3.43
CA PRO A 335 -13.09 -18.20 -4.58
C PRO A 335 -12.44 -19.16 -5.60
N TYR A 336 -12.80 -20.46 -5.63
CA TYR A 336 -12.23 -21.45 -6.57
C TYR A 336 -10.72 -21.61 -6.45
N ARG A 337 -10.23 -21.49 -5.22
CA ARG A 337 -8.80 -21.56 -4.95
C ARG A 337 -8.25 -22.94 -5.34
N VAL A 338 -7.09 -22.96 -5.98
CA VAL A 338 -6.33 -24.18 -6.20
C VAL A 338 -5.89 -24.75 -4.84
N LEU A 339 -6.19 -26.03 -4.61
CA LEU A 339 -5.90 -26.76 -3.38
C LEU A 339 -4.68 -27.66 -3.50
N GLU A 340 -4.33 -28.04 -4.72
CA GLU A 340 -3.22 -28.94 -5.05
C GLU A 340 -2.96 -28.88 -6.56
N THR A 341 -1.71 -29.04 -6.95
CA THR A 341 -1.28 -29.30 -8.34
C THR A 341 -0.21 -30.39 -8.35
N GLU A 342 0.19 -30.87 -9.52
CA GLU A 342 1.32 -31.81 -9.67
C GLU A 342 2.61 -31.36 -8.96
N GLY A 343 2.88 -30.05 -8.89
CA GLY A 343 4.09 -29.49 -8.27
C GLY A 343 3.88 -28.88 -6.89
N PHE A 344 2.64 -28.78 -6.41
CA PHE A 344 2.30 -28.16 -5.12
C PHE A 344 1.35 -29.05 -4.32
N THR A 345 1.82 -29.57 -3.19
CA THR A 345 0.94 -30.20 -2.20
C THR A 345 0.11 -29.15 -1.46
N PRO A 346 -0.95 -29.56 -0.72
CA PRO A 346 -1.67 -28.64 0.15
C PRO A 346 -0.78 -27.95 1.20
N GLN A 347 0.25 -28.63 1.69
CA GLN A 347 1.20 -28.03 2.64
C GLN A 347 2.10 -26.99 1.96
N ASP A 348 2.57 -27.28 0.74
CA ASP A 348 3.36 -26.33 -0.04
C ASP A 348 2.60 -25.03 -0.33
N LEU A 349 1.31 -25.12 -0.64
CA LEU A 349 0.45 -23.94 -0.82
C LEU A 349 0.25 -23.17 0.48
N ALA A 350 0.19 -23.84 1.62
CA ALA A 350 0.14 -23.19 2.93
C ALA A 350 1.45 -22.47 3.28
N ASP A 351 2.60 -23.03 2.88
CA ASP A 351 3.92 -22.39 3.04
C ASP A 351 4.06 -21.19 2.08
N ALA A 352 3.56 -21.29 0.85
CA ALA A 352 3.51 -20.19 -0.11
C ALA A 352 2.60 -19.05 0.36
N ASP A 353 1.43 -19.36 0.92
CA ASP A 353 0.54 -18.39 1.58
C ASP A 353 1.26 -17.63 2.70
N PHE A 354 1.98 -18.37 3.55
CA PHE A 354 2.74 -17.80 4.65
C PHE A 354 3.78 -16.81 4.12
N LEU A 355 4.58 -17.21 3.13
CA LEU A 355 5.58 -16.32 2.53
C LEU A 355 4.93 -15.10 1.84
N ALA A 356 3.86 -15.30 1.07
CA ALA A 356 3.11 -14.25 0.40
C ALA A 356 2.57 -13.20 1.38
N PHE A 357 1.93 -13.64 2.47
CA PHE A 357 1.38 -12.77 3.50
C PHE A 357 2.46 -11.94 4.20
N HIS A 358 3.58 -12.58 4.56
CA HIS A 358 4.67 -11.91 5.26
C HIS A 358 5.43 -10.96 4.34
N LEU A 359 5.65 -11.32 3.07
CA LEU A 359 6.16 -10.40 2.05
C LEU A 359 5.27 -9.15 1.97
N PHE A 360 3.97 -9.34 1.79
CA PHE A 360 3.00 -8.24 1.69
C PHE A 360 3.00 -7.33 2.92
N THR A 361 3.11 -7.91 4.11
CA THR A 361 3.11 -7.15 5.37
C THR A 361 4.44 -6.43 5.59
N LEU A 362 5.56 -7.13 5.45
CA LEU A 362 6.91 -6.61 5.72
C LEU A 362 7.34 -5.56 4.70
N GLN A 363 6.92 -5.67 3.43
CA GLN A 363 7.26 -4.67 2.42
C GLN A 363 6.63 -3.30 2.68
N ARG A 364 5.49 -3.25 3.40
CA ARG A 364 4.84 -1.99 3.82
C ARG A 364 5.61 -1.27 4.91
N HIS A 365 6.51 -1.98 5.58
CA HIS A 365 7.42 -1.40 6.56
C HIS A 365 8.73 -0.99 5.88
N ARG A 366 8.96 0.32 5.72
CA ARG A 366 10.10 0.90 4.98
C ARG A 366 11.44 0.26 5.35
N ALA A 367 11.80 0.25 6.63
CA ALA A 367 13.08 -0.28 7.09
C ALA A 367 13.20 -1.80 6.89
N ALA A 368 12.18 -2.59 7.28
CA ALA A 368 12.17 -4.04 7.02
C ALA A 368 12.31 -4.35 5.53
N SER A 369 11.54 -3.69 4.67
CA SER A 369 11.63 -3.83 3.22
C SER A 369 13.04 -3.54 2.69
N ARG A 370 13.67 -2.43 3.10
CA ARG A 370 15.02 -2.06 2.68
C ARG A 370 16.07 -3.08 3.13
N VAL A 371 16.03 -3.49 4.39
CA VAL A 371 17.00 -4.46 4.95
C VAL A 371 16.82 -5.84 4.31
N LEU A 372 15.59 -6.35 4.22
CA LEU A 372 15.33 -7.68 3.65
C LEU A 372 15.65 -7.73 2.15
N ARG A 373 15.41 -6.66 1.39
CA ARG A 373 15.84 -6.56 0.00
C ARG A 373 17.36 -6.53 -0.11
N TRP A 374 18.05 -5.80 0.76
CA TRP A 374 19.50 -5.75 0.75
C TRP A 374 20.11 -7.12 1.11
N LEU A 375 19.64 -7.77 2.18
CA LEU A 375 20.04 -9.13 2.56
C LEU A 375 19.72 -10.13 1.45
N GLY A 376 18.57 -9.98 0.80
CA GLY A 376 18.15 -10.84 -0.29
C GLY A 376 19.10 -10.83 -1.49
N ARG A 377 19.85 -9.75 -1.72
CA ARG A 377 20.93 -9.72 -2.74
C ARG A 377 22.13 -10.61 -2.38
N LEU A 378 22.28 -10.97 -1.11
CA LEU A 378 23.36 -11.83 -0.61
C LEU A 378 22.91 -13.29 -0.45
N VAL A 379 21.71 -13.51 0.09
CA VAL A 379 21.24 -14.85 0.48
C VAL A 379 20.03 -15.37 -0.31
N GLY A 380 19.50 -14.58 -1.24
CA GLY A 380 18.22 -14.82 -1.92
C GLY A 380 17.07 -14.07 -1.24
N HIS A 381 16.24 -13.38 -2.01
CA HIS A 381 15.15 -12.56 -1.48
C HIS A 381 14.06 -13.41 -0.82
N ALA A 382 13.59 -14.46 -1.49
CA ALA A 382 12.58 -15.36 -0.95
C ALA A 382 13.02 -15.94 0.39
N ARG A 383 14.29 -16.39 0.48
CA ARG A 383 14.89 -16.88 1.72
C ARG A 383 14.93 -15.79 2.80
N ALA A 384 15.38 -14.58 2.48
CA ALA A 384 15.47 -13.49 3.45
C ALA A 384 14.10 -13.18 4.09
N TYR A 385 13.05 -13.07 3.27
CA TYR A 385 11.68 -12.84 3.77
C TYR A 385 11.15 -14.04 4.55
N GLU A 386 11.31 -15.27 4.05
CA GLU A 386 10.81 -16.49 4.69
C GLU A 386 11.49 -16.74 6.05
N SER A 387 12.82 -16.64 6.12
CA SER A 387 13.57 -16.83 7.38
C SER A 387 13.21 -15.77 8.41
N PHE A 388 13.08 -14.50 8.00
CA PHE A 388 12.70 -13.45 8.94
C PHE A 388 11.26 -13.65 9.44
N ALA A 389 10.32 -14.00 8.56
CA ALA A 389 8.96 -14.33 8.94
C ALA A 389 8.89 -15.46 9.98
N ARG A 390 9.66 -16.54 9.76
CA ARG A 390 9.77 -17.65 10.74
C ARG A 390 10.39 -17.20 12.07
N ARG A 391 11.30 -16.22 12.05
CA ARG A 391 11.91 -15.64 13.28
C ARG A 391 10.94 -14.81 14.12
N LEU A 392 9.86 -14.29 13.51
CA LEU A 392 8.82 -13.55 14.24
C LEU A 392 7.91 -14.48 15.07
N ALA A 393 7.92 -15.79 14.80
CA ALA A 393 7.11 -16.77 15.53
C ALA A 393 7.35 -16.71 17.05
N GLY A 394 6.28 -16.61 17.82
CA GLY A 394 6.33 -16.54 19.29
C GLY A 394 6.80 -15.19 19.86
N THR A 395 7.08 -14.21 19.00
CA THR A 395 7.34 -12.83 19.42
C THR A 395 6.03 -12.04 19.47
N PRO A 396 6.02 -10.83 20.06
CA PRO A 396 4.87 -9.92 19.94
C PRO A 396 4.54 -9.52 18.49
N PHE A 397 5.47 -9.77 17.56
CA PHE A 397 5.34 -9.53 16.11
C PHE A 397 4.98 -10.80 15.35
N ASP A 398 4.46 -11.81 16.03
CA ASP A 398 3.96 -12.99 15.38
C ASP A 398 2.70 -12.66 14.57
N LEU A 399 2.83 -12.76 13.24
CA LEU A 399 1.76 -12.47 12.29
C LEU A 399 0.83 -13.65 12.05
N ARG A 400 1.14 -14.85 12.57
CA ARG A 400 0.36 -16.06 12.31
C ARG A 400 -1.12 -15.93 12.71
N PRO A 401 -1.49 -15.33 13.86
CA PRO A 401 -2.91 -15.15 14.19
C PRO A 401 -3.66 -14.26 13.19
N VAL A 402 -3.00 -13.21 12.68
CA VAL A 402 -3.59 -12.32 11.67
C VAL A 402 -3.65 -12.99 10.32
N TYR A 403 -2.61 -13.71 9.94
CA TYR A 403 -2.60 -14.56 8.75
C TYR A 403 -3.74 -15.60 8.79
N GLU A 404 -3.95 -16.30 9.90
CA GLU A 404 -5.03 -17.28 10.07
C GLU A 404 -6.42 -16.65 10.04
N ALA A 405 -6.56 -15.40 10.50
CA ALA A 405 -7.79 -14.63 10.35
C ALA A 405 -8.00 -14.20 8.88
N ALA A 406 -6.97 -13.67 8.23
CA ALA A 406 -7.02 -13.20 6.85
C ALA A 406 -7.23 -14.34 5.85
N ARG A 407 -6.62 -15.51 6.07
CA ARG A 407 -6.77 -16.69 5.20
C ARG A 407 -8.21 -17.21 5.11
N ARG A 408 -9.08 -16.88 6.07
CA ARG A 408 -10.50 -17.26 6.06
C ARG A 408 -11.35 -16.40 5.10
N ASP A 409 -10.82 -15.29 4.61
CA ASP A 409 -11.50 -14.36 3.71
C ASP A 409 -10.54 -13.91 2.61
N LEU A 410 -10.75 -14.37 1.36
CA LEU A 410 -9.89 -13.96 0.23
C LEU A 410 -9.86 -12.44 0.07
N LEU A 411 -11.01 -11.77 0.26
CA LEU A 411 -11.06 -10.32 0.19
C LEU A 411 -10.27 -9.75 1.37
N GLY A 412 -10.40 -10.32 2.58
CA GLY A 412 -9.61 -9.98 3.75
C GLY A 412 -8.10 -10.17 3.55
N PHE A 413 -7.67 -11.22 2.84
CA PHE A 413 -6.27 -11.47 2.48
C PHE A 413 -5.72 -10.42 1.50
N VAL A 414 -6.53 -9.99 0.53
CA VAL A 414 -6.14 -9.00 -0.50
C VAL A 414 -6.29 -7.55 -0.01
N THR A 415 -7.28 -7.28 0.86
CA THR A 415 -7.70 -5.93 1.26
C THR A 415 -7.32 -5.55 2.68
N HIS A 416 -6.58 -6.38 3.43
CA HIS A 416 -6.19 -6.05 4.81
C HIS A 416 -5.45 -4.70 4.85
N SER A 417 -6.23 -3.68 5.17
CA SER A 417 -5.88 -2.26 5.26
C SER A 417 -5.61 -1.85 6.70
N GLY A 418 -6.03 -2.68 7.66
CA GLY A 418 -5.66 -2.54 9.07
C GLY A 418 -4.20 -2.89 9.32
N GLU A 419 -3.56 -2.17 10.23
CA GLU A 419 -2.28 -2.59 10.76
C GLU A 419 -2.43 -3.98 11.40
N PRO A 420 -1.68 -5.00 10.95
CA PRO A 420 -1.81 -6.37 11.47
C PRO A 420 -1.32 -6.52 12.92
N TRP A 421 -1.04 -5.41 13.61
CA TRP A 421 -0.39 -5.37 14.92
C TRP A 421 -1.27 -4.73 16.01
N GLY A 422 -2.59 -4.66 15.77
CA GLY A 422 -3.57 -3.86 16.53
C GLY A 422 -3.72 -4.14 18.04
N GLY A 423 -2.83 -4.90 18.67
CA GLY A 423 -2.84 -5.23 20.10
C GLY A 423 -1.62 -4.80 20.92
N LEU A 424 -0.48 -4.43 20.30
CA LEU A 424 0.65 -3.86 21.06
C LEU A 424 0.38 -2.39 21.39
N ALA A 425 0.88 -1.88 22.52
CA ALA A 425 1.04 -0.44 22.68
C ALA A 425 1.80 0.10 21.44
N SER A 426 1.35 1.21 20.84
CA SER A 426 2.01 1.82 19.68
C SER A 426 3.52 2.01 19.92
N GLU A 427 3.88 2.12 21.21
CA GLU A 427 5.19 2.46 21.72
C GLU A 427 6.33 1.46 21.50
N LEU A 428 6.01 0.20 21.26
CA LEU A 428 7.02 -0.88 21.19
C LEU A 428 7.02 -1.59 19.85
N ARG A 429 6.09 -1.25 18.94
CA ARG A 429 5.87 -2.03 17.72
C ARG A 429 7.01 -1.88 16.72
N GLU A 430 7.19 -0.69 16.21
CA GLU A 430 8.15 -0.47 15.13
C GLU A 430 9.60 -0.63 15.63
N ALA A 431 9.91 -0.08 16.81
CA ALA A 431 11.22 -0.22 17.44
C ALA A 431 11.56 -1.68 17.81
N GLY A 432 10.59 -2.46 18.30
CA GLY A 432 10.78 -3.87 18.61
C GLY A 432 11.01 -4.71 17.36
N LEU A 433 10.25 -4.47 16.28
CA LEU A 433 10.45 -5.14 15.00
C LEU A 433 11.85 -4.86 14.45
N LEU A 434 12.33 -3.61 14.53
CA LEU A 434 13.67 -3.24 14.08
C LEU A 434 14.78 -3.89 14.92
N THR A 435 14.53 -4.12 16.21
CA THR A 435 15.45 -4.85 17.09
C THR A 435 15.56 -6.32 16.68
N LEU A 436 14.42 -6.97 16.40
CA LEU A 436 14.42 -8.34 15.87
C LEU A 436 15.11 -8.43 14.50
N LEU A 437 14.86 -7.46 13.63
CA LEU A 437 15.46 -7.36 12.31
C LEU A 437 16.98 -7.18 12.38
N ALA A 438 17.48 -6.37 13.32
CA ALA A 438 18.91 -6.18 13.58
C ALA A 438 19.58 -7.51 13.98
N GLY A 439 19.02 -8.21 14.95
CA GLY A 439 19.54 -9.51 15.38
C GLY A 439 19.51 -10.55 14.25
N PHE A 440 18.44 -10.58 13.46
CA PHE A 440 18.32 -11.44 12.29
C PHE A 440 19.38 -11.12 11.24
N ALA A 441 19.52 -9.86 10.86
CA ALA A 441 20.44 -9.46 9.80
C ALA A 441 21.90 -9.73 10.17
N ARG A 442 22.30 -9.48 11.42
CA ARG A 442 23.63 -9.83 11.93
C ARG A 442 23.91 -11.33 11.83
N ALA A 443 22.92 -12.17 12.17
CA ALA A 443 23.05 -13.62 12.07
C ALA A 443 23.15 -14.09 10.60
N GLU A 444 22.34 -13.54 9.70
CA GLU A 444 22.43 -13.89 8.26
C GLU A 444 23.76 -13.43 7.64
N LEU A 445 24.30 -12.28 8.02
CA LEU A 445 25.61 -11.82 7.55
C LEU A 445 26.74 -12.74 8.03
N ALA A 446 26.70 -13.16 9.29
CA ALA A 446 27.66 -14.13 9.81
C ALA A 446 27.56 -15.48 9.08
N ALA A 447 26.33 -15.97 8.84
CA ALA A 447 26.09 -17.21 8.11
C ALA A 447 26.49 -17.13 6.63
N ALA A 448 26.38 -15.96 6.01
CA ALA A 448 26.80 -15.70 4.63
C ALA A 448 28.32 -15.41 4.50
N GLY A 449 29.07 -15.39 5.61
CA GLY A 449 30.51 -15.15 5.59
C GLY A 449 30.92 -13.70 5.29
N VAL A 450 30.04 -12.73 5.54
CA VAL A 450 30.27 -11.29 5.31
C VAL A 450 29.95 -10.42 6.54
N PRO A 451 30.42 -10.77 7.77
CA PRO A 451 30.11 -10.03 8.99
C PRO A 451 30.62 -8.58 8.97
N GLU A 452 31.63 -8.28 8.16
CA GLU A 452 32.21 -6.95 7.98
C GLU A 452 31.24 -5.91 7.39
N ARG A 453 30.12 -6.36 6.80
CA ARG A 453 29.06 -5.48 6.29
C ARG A 453 28.03 -5.09 7.34
N TRP A 454 28.13 -5.62 8.57
CA TRP A 454 27.25 -5.25 9.67
C TRP A 454 27.21 -3.74 9.96
N PRO A 455 28.36 -3.01 9.99
CA PRO A 455 28.35 -1.57 10.24
C PRO A 455 27.47 -0.79 9.25
N GLU A 456 27.45 -1.15 7.96
CA GLU A 456 26.61 -0.51 6.92
C GLU A 456 25.12 -0.57 7.28
N LEU A 457 24.68 -1.67 7.89
CA LEU A 457 23.29 -1.92 8.21
C LEU A 457 22.90 -1.46 9.61
N ALA A 458 23.81 -1.60 10.57
CA ALA A 458 23.62 -1.24 11.97
C ALA A 458 23.28 0.24 12.12
N GLU A 459 24.00 1.12 11.40
CA GLU A 459 23.75 2.55 11.44
C GLU A 459 22.34 2.90 10.92
N PHE A 460 21.94 2.31 9.79
CA PHE A 460 20.61 2.50 9.21
C PHE A 460 19.50 2.02 10.15
N LEU A 461 19.62 0.81 10.69
CA LEU A 461 18.62 0.24 11.60
C LEU A 461 18.50 1.04 12.90
N ALA A 462 19.64 1.48 13.45
CA ALA A 462 19.65 2.33 14.62
C ALA A 462 18.98 3.68 14.34
N ALA A 463 19.17 4.25 13.14
CA ALA A 463 18.52 5.49 12.73
C ALA A 463 16.99 5.33 12.57
N GLU A 464 16.53 4.28 11.89
CA GLU A 464 15.09 4.01 11.71
C GLU A 464 14.41 3.68 13.05
N ARG A 465 15.10 2.97 13.97
CA ARG A 465 14.57 2.67 15.31
C ARG A 465 14.34 3.95 16.10
N ARG A 466 15.29 4.87 16.07
CA ARG A 466 15.17 6.17 16.74
C ARG A 466 14.06 7.02 16.13
N ALA A 467 13.93 7.02 14.80
CA ALA A 467 12.86 7.72 14.11
C ALA A 467 11.46 7.19 14.48
N ALA A 468 11.33 5.87 14.65
CA ALA A 468 10.09 5.23 15.08
C ALA A 468 9.71 5.62 16.51
N LEU A 469 10.65 5.44 17.44
CA LEU A 469 10.52 5.84 18.85
C LEU A 469 10.17 7.34 18.99
N TRP A 470 10.79 8.19 18.16
CA TRP A 470 10.49 9.61 18.16
C TRP A 470 9.07 9.95 17.70
N ARG A 471 8.60 9.37 16.58
CA ARG A 471 7.24 9.63 16.04
C ARG A 471 6.17 9.38 17.09
N GLU A 472 6.39 8.35 17.89
CA GLU A 472 5.52 7.96 18.98
C GLU A 472 5.57 8.95 20.14
N VAL A 473 6.75 9.31 20.66
CA VAL A 473 6.88 10.36 21.70
C VAL A 473 6.20 11.65 21.25
N ALA A 474 6.42 12.04 20.00
CA ALA A 474 5.83 13.23 19.41
C ALA A 474 4.30 13.21 19.42
N SER A 475 3.68 12.03 19.34
CA SER A 475 2.23 11.85 19.39
C SER A 475 1.65 11.77 20.82
N ALA A 476 2.51 11.64 21.84
CA ALA A 476 2.07 11.41 23.21
C ALA A 476 1.48 12.67 23.86
N ALA A 477 0.32 12.55 24.49
CA ALA A 477 -0.34 13.67 25.16
C ALA A 477 0.49 14.24 26.33
N SER A 478 1.30 13.41 26.99
CA SER A 478 2.23 13.83 28.05
C SER A 478 3.35 14.72 27.51
N PHE A 479 3.92 14.36 26.36
CA PHE A 479 4.90 15.16 25.64
C PHE A 479 4.31 16.51 25.24
N HIS A 480 3.13 16.53 24.62
CA HIS A 480 2.43 17.77 24.29
C HIS A 480 2.20 18.67 25.51
N ARG A 481 1.71 18.13 26.63
CA ARG A 481 1.51 18.92 27.86
C ARG A 481 2.81 19.45 28.44
N ALA A 482 3.86 18.61 28.47
CA ALA A 482 5.15 18.98 29.03
C ALA A 482 5.80 20.10 28.21
N LEU A 483 5.69 20.01 26.90
CA LEU A 483 6.13 21.02 25.95
C LEU A 483 5.32 22.32 26.07
N GLU A 484 3.99 22.24 26.13
CA GLU A 484 3.12 23.41 26.32
C GLU A 484 3.41 24.13 27.63
N GLY A 485 3.68 23.40 28.72
CA GLY A 485 4.12 24.00 29.97
C GLY A 485 5.49 24.67 29.86
N ALA A 486 6.42 24.04 29.14
CA ALA A 486 7.78 24.55 28.92
C ALA A 486 7.79 25.85 28.10
N LEU A 487 7.00 25.90 27.04
CA LEU A 487 6.88 27.05 26.16
C LEU A 487 5.82 28.05 26.68
N GLY A 488 4.96 27.67 27.62
CA GLY A 488 3.92 28.53 28.16
C GLY A 488 2.70 28.69 27.25
N ALA A 489 1.59 29.11 27.84
CA ALA A 489 0.31 29.32 27.15
C ALA A 489 0.35 30.61 26.33
N GLY A 490 0.84 30.54 25.09
CA GLY A 490 0.82 31.70 24.21
C GLY A 490 1.72 31.67 22.98
N THR A 491 2.37 30.56 22.63
CA THR A 491 3.28 30.58 21.48
C THR A 491 2.84 29.88 20.22
N ALA A 492 3.08 30.65 19.16
CA ALA A 492 3.07 30.34 17.75
C ALA A 492 3.97 29.15 17.38
N ASP A 493 3.86 28.83 16.09
CA ASP A 493 4.55 27.78 15.36
C ASP A 493 6.00 27.58 15.86
N SER A 494 6.26 26.42 16.47
CA SER A 494 7.57 26.07 17.01
C SER A 494 8.26 25.10 16.05
N LEU A 495 9.52 25.35 15.67
CA LEU A 495 10.29 24.45 14.81
C LEU A 495 11.08 23.42 15.60
N TRP A 496 11.08 22.19 15.11
CA TRP A 496 11.65 21.02 15.77
C TRP A 496 12.69 20.34 14.88
N TRP A 497 13.84 19.98 15.48
CA TRP A 497 14.90 19.25 14.80
C TRP A 497 14.87 17.77 15.15
N GLY A 498 15.14 16.91 14.16
CA GLY A 498 15.53 15.51 14.31
C GLY A 498 16.50 15.11 13.18
N THR A 499 17.24 14.01 13.31
CA THR A 499 18.14 13.52 12.23
C THR A 499 17.37 13.27 10.91
N GLU A 500 18.08 13.14 9.77
CA GLU A 500 17.44 12.81 8.47
C GLU A 500 16.47 11.61 8.54
N ALA A 501 16.73 10.65 9.42
CA ALA A 501 15.84 9.51 9.64
C ALA A 501 14.51 9.88 10.33
N ALA A 502 14.51 10.91 11.18
CA ALA A 502 13.32 11.44 11.85
C ALA A 502 12.54 12.46 10.98
N ALA A 503 13.19 13.04 9.97
CA ALA A 503 12.67 14.12 9.12
C ALA A 503 11.56 13.71 8.13
N ALA A 504 11.12 12.44 8.12
CA ALA A 504 10.14 11.93 7.15
C ALA A 504 8.67 12.32 7.42
N ALA A 505 8.38 13.08 8.48
CA ALA A 505 7.02 13.50 8.82
C ALA A 505 6.89 15.03 8.76
N GLU A 506 6.48 15.59 7.62
CA GLU A 506 5.92 16.94 7.52
C GLU A 506 4.51 17.02 8.18
N ALA A 507 4.32 16.38 9.33
CA ALA A 507 3.05 16.38 10.02
C ALA A 507 3.02 17.50 11.07
N PRO A 508 2.07 18.46 11.01
CA PRO A 508 1.89 19.43 12.07
C PRO A 508 1.50 18.69 13.36
N LEU A 509 2.41 18.63 14.32
CA LEU A 509 2.13 18.14 15.66
C LEU A 509 1.31 19.19 16.41
N GLY A 510 -0.02 19.18 16.25
CA GLY A 510 -0.89 20.14 16.91
C GLY A 510 -2.34 19.70 17.05
N ARG A 511 -2.83 19.63 18.29
CA ARG A 511 -4.25 19.78 18.62
C ARG A 511 -4.58 21.28 18.61
N GLY A 512 -5.61 21.70 17.89
CA GLY A 512 -6.13 23.08 17.97
C GLY A 512 -5.46 24.13 17.06
N GLY A 513 -4.96 23.75 15.88
CA GLY A 513 -4.56 24.72 14.83
C GLY A 513 -3.15 25.32 14.95
N ARG A 514 -2.29 24.77 15.81
CA ARG A 514 -0.88 25.18 15.98
C ARG A 514 0.03 24.30 15.10
N ARG A 515 1.00 24.87 14.36
CA ARG A 515 1.89 24.08 13.48
C ARG A 515 3.26 23.87 14.10
N VAL A 516 3.72 22.63 14.08
CA VAL A 516 5.12 22.28 14.34
C VAL A 516 5.77 22.02 12.99
N HIS A 517 6.79 22.79 12.66
CA HIS A 517 7.51 22.65 11.39
C HIS A 517 8.79 21.82 11.61
N TRP A 518 9.04 20.91 10.67
CA TRP A 518 10.19 20.02 10.62
C TRP A 518 11.11 20.46 9.49
N LEU A 519 12.41 20.65 9.75
CA LEU A 519 13.37 20.93 8.67
C LEU A 519 14.48 19.87 8.62
N PRO A 520 14.78 19.31 7.44
CA PRO A 520 15.96 18.47 7.23
C PRO A 520 17.25 19.32 7.23
N PRO A 521 18.44 18.68 7.31
CA PRO A 521 19.72 19.34 7.06
C PRO A 521 19.77 19.84 5.61
N GLY A 522 19.46 21.12 5.41
CA GLY A 522 19.36 21.75 4.10
C GLY A 522 19.20 23.27 4.18
N PRO A 523 19.32 23.99 3.05
CA PRO A 523 19.33 25.45 3.05
C PRO A 523 18.01 26.02 3.59
N ARG A 524 18.17 27.00 4.49
CA ARG A 524 17.14 27.65 5.32
C ARG A 524 15.88 28.02 4.53
N PRO A 525 14.66 27.73 5.02
CA PRO A 525 13.45 28.35 4.50
C PRO A 525 13.48 29.86 4.72
N SER A 526 12.78 30.60 3.85
CA SER A 526 12.75 32.06 3.85
C SER A 526 11.91 32.72 4.95
N ASP A 527 11.22 31.95 5.81
CA ASP A 527 10.55 32.43 7.03
C ASP A 527 10.27 31.21 7.95
N PRO A 528 10.50 31.24 9.29
CA PRO A 528 9.37 31.48 10.21
C PRO A 528 9.74 31.94 11.67
N CYS A 529 9.13 33.03 12.15
CA CYS A 529 9.11 33.48 13.57
C CYS A 529 10.42 34.07 14.16
N ARG A 530 10.47 35.40 14.32
CA ARG A 530 11.58 36.19 14.92
C ARG A 530 11.93 35.86 16.39
N GLU A 531 11.16 34.99 17.06
CA GLU A 531 11.34 34.66 18.48
C GLU A 531 11.80 33.23 18.75
N ALA A 532 11.81 32.37 17.72
CA ALA A 532 12.19 30.96 17.84
C ALA A 532 13.33 30.63 16.85
N ARG A 533 14.22 29.69 17.20
CA ARG A 533 15.28 29.26 16.30
C ARG A 533 15.48 27.75 16.28
N HIS A 534 15.79 27.25 15.08
CA HIS A 534 16.00 25.85 14.75
C HIS A 534 17.48 25.55 14.49
N ILE A 535 18.00 24.43 15.02
CA ILE A 535 19.44 24.12 15.04
C ILE A 535 19.66 22.62 14.83
N SER A 536 20.46 22.25 13.82
CA SER A 536 20.77 20.85 13.47
C SER A 536 21.93 20.25 14.23
N ALA A 537 21.82 18.97 14.59
CA ALA A 537 22.96 18.18 15.05
C ALA A 537 24.08 18.07 13.99
N SER A 538 23.77 18.00 12.68
CA SER A 538 24.78 17.94 11.62
C SER A 538 25.46 19.29 11.36
N ASP A 539 24.77 20.41 11.62
CA ASP A 539 25.35 21.76 11.48
C ASP A 539 26.25 22.12 12.67
N LEU A 540 26.09 21.43 13.80
CA LEU A 540 26.93 21.59 15.00
C LEU A 540 28.32 20.92 14.86
N ALA A 541 28.52 20.07 13.85
CA ALA A 541 29.80 19.41 13.59
C ALA A 541 30.74 20.23 12.69
N ALA A 542 30.24 21.23 11.95
CA ALA A 542 31.02 21.96 10.93
C ALA A 542 31.51 23.35 11.38
N ASP A 543 30.70 24.11 12.14
CA ASP A 543 31.11 25.30 12.90
C ASP A 543 29.87 25.79 13.66
N ALA A 544 29.72 25.39 14.92
CA ALA A 544 28.47 25.56 15.68
C ALA A 544 27.98 27.03 15.72
N ALA A 545 28.88 28.00 15.58
CA ALA A 545 28.57 29.42 15.53
C ALA A 545 27.91 29.86 14.19
N ALA A 546 28.14 29.20 13.06
CA ALA A 546 27.60 29.63 11.77
C ALA A 546 26.14 29.18 11.56
N ALA A 547 25.78 28.00 12.09
CA ALA A 547 24.44 27.41 12.03
C ALA A 547 23.37 28.28 12.71
N LEU A 548 23.76 28.90 13.83
CA LEU A 548 22.89 29.72 14.68
C LEU A 548 22.52 31.06 14.09
N GLY A 549 23.03 31.42 12.89
CA GLY A 549 22.94 32.74 12.24
C GLY A 549 23.05 33.96 13.16
N PRO A 550 22.86 35.18 12.64
CA PRO A 550 23.22 36.38 13.40
C PRO A 550 22.20 36.79 14.47
N GLU A 551 20.92 36.47 14.25
CA GLU A 551 19.82 36.99 15.07
C GLU A 551 19.59 36.26 16.41
N PRO A 552 19.33 37.00 17.51
CA PRO A 552 19.05 36.43 18.82
C PRO A 552 17.62 35.85 18.94
N PHE A 553 17.48 34.79 19.72
CA PHE A 553 16.23 34.02 19.85
C PHE A 553 15.69 34.00 21.29
N GLY A 554 14.38 33.89 21.46
CA GLY A 554 13.73 33.72 22.77
C GLY A 554 13.48 32.26 23.16
N ARG A 555 13.43 31.34 22.18
CA ARG A 555 13.08 29.93 22.41
C ARG A 555 13.84 29.01 21.45
N ALA A 556 14.26 27.86 21.95
CA ALA A 556 14.90 26.79 21.18
C ALA A 556 14.45 25.41 21.66
N ALA A 557 14.31 24.48 20.72
CA ALA A 557 14.02 23.07 20.98
C ALA A 557 15.06 22.21 20.27
N LEU A 558 15.61 21.23 20.98
CA LEU A 558 16.67 20.36 20.51
C LEU A 558 16.32 18.89 20.78
N SER A 559 16.54 18.03 19.79
CA SER A 559 16.35 16.58 19.91
C SER A 559 17.61 15.82 19.55
N MET A 560 17.90 14.73 20.27
CA MET A 560 18.97 13.78 19.98
C MET A 560 20.38 14.41 19.89
N VAL A 561 20.71 15.33 20.81
CA VAL A 561 21.94 16.12 20.73
C VAL A 561 23.14 15.41 21.38
N CYS A 562 22.91 14.69 22.47
CA CYS A 562 23.97 14.28 23.40
C CYS A 562 24.78 13.08 22.90
N ARG A 563 24.15 12.22 22.08
CA ARG A 563 24.77 11.02 21.51
C ARG A 563 25.71 11.32 20.33
N TRP A 564 25.53 12.45 19.64
CA TRP A 564 26.27 12.77 18.40
C TRP A 564 27.39 13.79 18.59
N LEU A 565 27.39 14.49 19.72
CA LEU A 565 28.46 15.40 20.07
C LEU A 565 29.48 14.68 20.97
N PRO A 566 30.78 14.66 20.59
CA PRO A 566 31.84 14.30 21.51
C PRO A 566 31.74 15.12 22.80
N ALA A 567 32.10 14.55 23.96
CA ALA A 567 31.97 15.23 25.25
C ALA A 567 32.61 16.64 25.27
N GLY A 568 33.75 16.82 24.59
CA GLY A 568 34.40 18.13 24.44
C GLY A 568 33.61 19.14 23.60
N ALA A 569 32.85 18.69 22.60
CA ALA A 569 32.07 19.55 21.72
C ALA A 569 30.75 20.01 22.37
N ARG A 570 30.14 19.20 23.25
CA ARG A 570 28.87 19.55 23.92
C ARG A 570 28.91 20.89 24.64
N ARG A 571 29.99 21.14 25.40
CA ARG A 571 30.18 22.39 26.15
C ARG A 571 30.23 23.62 25.23
N GLU A 572 30.91 23.49 24.09
CA GLU A 572 31.04 24.57 23.11
C GLU A 572 29.68 24.89 22.46
N VAL A 573 28.91 23.86 22.13
CA VAL A 573 27.54 23.98 21.61
C VAL A 573 26.65 24.72 22.60
N TRP A 574 26.57 24.26 23.85
CA TRP A 574 25.75 24.89 24.89
C TRP A 574 26.11 26.35 25.13
N SER A 575 27.41 26.65 25.15
CA SER A 575 27.93 28.00 25.34
C SER A 575 27.61 28.89 24.13
N GLY A 576 27.69 28.35 22.91
CA GLY A 576 27.31 29.03 21.68
C GLY A 576 25.83 29.40 21.64
N LEU A 577 24.95 28.46 22.02
CA LEU A 577 23.51 28.70 22.17
C LEU A 577 23.26 29.84 23.15
N ARG A 578 23.93 29.80 24.30
CA ARG A 578 23.73 30.77 25.38
C ARG A 578 24.05 32.20 24.94
N ARG A 579 25.21 32.39 24.29
CA ARG A 579 25.70 33.71 23.85
C ARG A 579 24.76 34.42 22.90
N ARG A 580 23.93 33.68 22.16
CA ARG A 580 23.00 34.24 21.15
C ARG A 580 21.53 34.18 21.58
N ALA A 581 21.25 33.67 22.77
CA ALA A 581 19.92 33.65 23.31
C ALA A 581 19.58 35.01 23.95
N ARG A 582 18.32 35.45 23.83
CA ARG A 582 17.82 36.57 24.63
C ARG A 582 17.86 36.20 26.12
N ARG A 583 17.96 37.19 26.98
CA ARG A 583 17.85 36.98 28.43
C ARG A 583 16.50 36.34 28.77
N GLY A 584 16.52 35.28 29.58
CA GLY A 584 15.32 34.50 29.91
C GLY A 584 14.80 33.61 28.78
N ALA A 585 15.59 33.39 27.73
CA ALA A 585 15.22 32.45 26.68
C ALA A 585 15.12 31.02 27.21
N ARG A 586 14.21 30.22 26.66
CA ARG A 586 14.01 28.82 27.09
C ARG A 586 14.55 27.84 26.06
N LEU A 587 15.24 26.81 26.56
CA LEU A 587 15.77 25.69 25.81
C LEU A 587 15.11 24.40 26.31
N ALA A 588 14.47 23.67 25.40
CA ALA A 588 14.01 22.31 25.65
C ALA A 588 14.96 21.32 24.98
N VAL A 589 15.54 20.40 25.76
CA VAL A 589 16.39 19.31 25.27
C VAL A 589 15.64 18.00 25.46
N LEU A 590 15.47 17.24 24.38
CA LEU A 590 14.86 15.92 24.41
C LEU A 590 15.85 14.90 23.84
N ASP A 591 16.20 13.88 24.62
CA ASP A 591 17.16 12.87 24.19
C ASP A 591 16.75 11.46 24.63
N ASP A 592 17.30 10.48 23.92
CA ASP A 592 17.23 9.05 24.24
C ASP A 592 18.33 8.74 25.26
N PHE A 593 18.06 9.06 26.52
CA PHE A 593 18.96 8.84 27.64
C PHE A 593 18.90 7.36 28.02
N ALA A 594 20.01 6.63 27.85
CA ALA A 594 20.04 5.20 28.11
C ALA A 594 19.94 4.90 29.62
N ALA A 595 19.16 3.87 29.97
CA ALA A 595 19.39 3.13 31.22
C ALA A 595 20.66 2.27 31.07
N PRO A 596 21.54 2.20 32.08
CA PRO A 596 22.76 1.39 32.03
C PRO A 596 22.43 -0.06 31.63
N GLY A 597 23.03 -0.57 30.54
CA GLY A 597 22.92 -1.98 30.11
C GLY A 597 22.02 -2.27 28.90
N THR A 598 21.42 -1.27 28.25
CA THR A 598 20.56 -1.47 27.05
C THR A 598 21.31 -1.38 25.71
N LEU A 599 22.61 -1.10 25.72
CA LEU A 599 23.40 -0.70 24.54
C LEU A 599 24.70 -1.49 24.33
N GLU A 600 24.79 -2.76 24.75
CA GLU A 600 25.99 -3.57 24.45
C GLU A 600 25.99 -4.22 23.04
N ALA A 601 25.00 -3.96 22.18
CA ALA A 601 24.87 -4.73 20.93
C ALA A 601 25.79 -4.30 19.77
N ASP A 602 26.26 -3.05 19.68
CA ASP A 602 26.60 -2.46 18.36
C ASP A 602 27.96 -1.78 18.22
N GLY A 603 29.01 -2.18 18.95
CA GLY A 603 30.42 -1.98 18.56
C GLY A 603 30.93 -0.54 18.33
N VAL A 604 30.08 0.48 18.46
CA VAL A 604 30.41 1.90 18.41
C VAL A 604 30.23 2.42 19.82
N ALA A 605 31.34 2.54 20.54
CA ALA A 605 31.39 3.18 21.85
C ALA A 605 31.16 4.69 21.67
N ALA A 606 29.91 5.11 21.58
CA ALA A 606 29.52 6.48 21.89
C ALA A 606 29.08 6.50 23.36
N GLU A 607 29.79 7.24 24.21
CA GLU A 607 29.42 7.44 25.62
C GLU A 607 28.00 8.04 25.67
N SER A 608 27.02 7.24 26.09
CA SER A 608 25.68 7.72 26.40
C SER A 608 25.77 8.64 27.62
N ALA A 609 25.39 9.91 27.48
CA ALA A 609 25.23 10.79 28.63
C ALA A 609 23.92 10.44 29.35
N ASP A 610 23.93 10.43 30.68
CA ASP A 610 22.71 10.45 31.49
C ASP A 610 22.12 11.88 31.52
N ALA A 611 20.81 12.01 31.71
CA ALA A 611 20.13 13.30 31.74
C ALA A 611 20.65 14.23 32.83
N ALA A 612 21.15 13.68 33.93
CA ALA A 612 21.83 14.44 34.98
C ALA A 612 23.12 15.12 34.48
N GLN A 613 23.93 14.40 33.71
CA GLN A 613 25.18 14.92 33.13
C GLN A 613 24.90 16.07 32.17
N VAL A 614 23.86 15.95 31.33
CA VAL A 614 23.49 17.01 30.39
C VAL A 614 22.98 18.25 31.10
N ALA A 615 22.25 18.08 32.21
CA ALA A 615 21.85 19.20 33.05
C ALA A 615 23.05 19.93 33.66
N GLU A 616 24.07 19.21 34.09
CA GLU A 616 25.32 19.78 34.60
C GLU A 616 26.12 20.51 33.50
N GLU A 617 26.19 19.93 32.30
CA GLU A 617 26.87 20.57 31.15
C GLU A 617 26.17 21.86 30.72
N LEU A 618 24.83 21.89 30.73
CA LEU A 618 24.04 23.09 30.47
C LEU A 618 24.26 24.16 31.56
N ALA A 619 24.27 23.75 32.84
CA ALA A 619 24.59 24.63 33.96
C ALA A 619 25.99 25.24 33.82
N THR A 620 26.97 24.44 33.43
CA THR A 620 28.36 24.88 33.19
C THR A 620 28.45 25.87 32.02
N ALA A 621 27.53 25.77 31.04
CA ALA A 621 27.40 26.71 29.94
C ALA A 621 26.54 27.95 30.26
N GLY A 622 26.10 28.11 31.51
CA GLY A 622 25.32 29.26 31.99
C GLY A 622 23.83 29.18 31.67
N TRP A 623 23.30 27.98 31.43
CA TRP A 623 21.85 27.72 31.37
C TRP A 623 21.36 27.16 32.70
N ARG A 624 20.28 27.70 33.25
CA ARG A 624 19.68 27.20 34.49
C ARG A 624 18.59 26.16 34.20
N PRO A 625 18.70 24.91 34.71
CA PRO A 625 17.63 23.94 34.61
C PRO A 625 16.33 24.48 35.26
N VAL A 626 15.26 24.55 34.49
CA VAL A 626 13.94 25.02 34.94
C VAL A 626 13.09 23.85 35.44
N ARG A 627 13.36 22.65 34.94
CA ARG A 627 12.65 21.43 35.32
C ARG A 627 13.62 20.26 35.35
N ALA A 628 13.45 19.40 36.35
CA ALA A 628 14.16 18.13 36.41
C ALA A 628 13.84 17.27 35.17
N PRO A 629 14.79 16.43 34.72
CA PRO A 629 14.56 15.49 33.64
C PRO A 629 13.31 14.65 33.93
N ALA A 630 12.39 14.59 32.97
CA ALA A 630 11.15 13.81 33.11
C ALA A 630 11.03 12.77 31.98
N PRO A 631 10.72 11.51 32.29
CA PRO A 631 10.55 10.47 31.28
C PRO A 631 9.31 10.75 30.42
N LEU A 632 9.43 10.47 29.13
CA LEU A 632 8.39 10.58 28.12
C LEU A 632 8.26 9.23 27.41
N ALA A 633 7.03 8.69 27.36
CA ALA A 633 6.65 7.40 26.75
C ALA A 633 7.48 6.18 27.23
N GLY A 634 6.89 5.30 28.04
CA GLY A 634 7.53 4.06 28.52
C GLY A 634 8.88 4.17 29.26
N GLY A 635 9.44 5.38 29.48
CA GLY A 635 10.78 5.60 30.04
C GLY A 635 11.92 5.66 29.00
N ALA A 636 11.61 5.66 27.70
CA ALA A 636 12.61 5.62 26.63
C ALA A 636 13.31 6.98 26.38
N PHE A 637 12.61 8.10 26.56
CA PHE A 637 13.19 9.43 26.39
C PHE A 637 13.05 10.26 27.64
N THR A 638 13.95 11.23 27.81
CA THR A 638 13.84 12.22 28.89
C THR A 638 13.90 13.63 28.33
N MET A 639 13.03 14.50 28.85
CA MET A 639 13.06 15.93 28.50
C MET A 639 13.65 16.75 29.65
N LEU A 640 14.62 17.58 29.32
CA LEU A 640 15.25 18.56 30.19
C LEU A 640 14.92 19.98 29.71
N LEU A 641 14.56 20.85 30.64
CA LEU A 641 14.25 22.25 30.35
C LEU A 641 15.28 23.14 31.02
N ALA A 642 15.81 24.10 30.28
CA ALA A 642 16.77 25.06 30.78
C ALA A 642 16.42 26.48 30.31
N GLU A 643 16.84 27.48 31.08
CA GLU A 643 16.60 28.89 30.80
C GLU A 643 17.92 29.63 30.79
N ALA A 644 18.06 30.53 29.84
CA ALA A 644 19.23 31.35 29.68
C ALA A 644 19.26 32.33 30.86
N ASP A 645 20.23 32.18 31.77
CA ASP A 645 20.40 33.05 32.94
C ASP A 645 20.50 34.56 32.58
N ALA A 646 20.48 35.41 33.61
CA ALA A 646 20.54 36.85 33.48
C ALA A 646 21.81 37.39 32.80
#